data_AF-A0AA40K251-F1
#
_entry.id   AF-A0AA40K251-F1
#
_cell.length_a   1.000
_cell.length_b   1.000
_cell.length_c   1.000
_cell.angle_alpha   90.00
_cell.angle_beta   90.00
_cell.angle_gamma   90.00
#
_symmetry.space_group_name_H-M   'P 1'
#
loop_
_entity.id
_entity.type
_entity.pdbx_description
1 polymer ?
#
loop_
_entity_poly.entity_id
_entity_poly.type
_entity_poly.pdbx_seq_one_letter_code
_entity_poly.pdbx_strand_id
1 'polypeptide(L)'
;MMMMLSLLLLMLLQGFGCWAQQGDVVRPHIHSHCGHHGHQGHLGPERRDTPPAQPHPRSDSTWRLADAKASAESITLAGRIEASVAPEITSLRTATETATTSPPSNTADNFLTSTASVITVSVSSGTAQVLVSTWTPGSGTIVSTLETEGHPSEQPLLTAPIPTPTTTISTPSEVTTPPSQAPPTMPLASDIFEHPISADSIPSNIGRRKDHPQPRLGIESTGPIQTNKFYANFFLGSQRQPAYLFPYSVAWAGGQGPSASWGLSISHIDASQRDYGHVDPVTNASRYYANPVGVQSIVLSAKELGPNTTLTTDQLTDLSVRVSLRPTPHSPPSVQFPLVQGTAFITAVYNGSTPLIQTGVYFRTVTRATKEIKPGVTRYKLRLEDGATWLLYAHHAAGTPPLDMHVLNNGLAQARGPFHGVVQVAKDPGGGGEDVYDAACGAYPVGVHLSGAVHAGAGGGAGSYTFRFRKAGMEAVTLLMYALPHHQSSFDAATRGRMTALRLDTPTKGVARAVAADAWTMVEAEMPWGVEFVPWKPGTGSVSVLGEATRGFVHNVTLQELSQNMVKQSDQDSMYFSGKALAKFASIVLAAHDMMGDKPLAQAGLGQLKTAFARFGRNKQQFPLTYESAWGGVVSTASYETGNSGADFGNTYYNDHHFHWGYFIYTAAVIGHLDPTWVAVNKGYVNMLVRDIANPSARDEMFPVWRCFDWYHGHSWAHGLFESADGKDQESSSEDSMHAYALKMWGSVVGDRNLEARGTLMLAVQARSFKDYYLYASDNGVQPARFIGNRAAGILFENKVDHTTYFGSRLEYVQGIHMLPLLPHTPLIRAPRFVAEEWRALFAGGRAHEAEGGWRGILFGNYATIDPRGAFAFFSAPGFDPAWLDGGASLTWYLCYAAGELFFWGWKGETLMC
;
A
#
# COMPACT_ATOMS: atom_id res chain seq x y z
N MET A 1 -34.59 38.46 1.65
CA MET A 1 -33.75 38.76 2.83
C MET A 1 -32.41 38.09 2.61
N MET A 2 -31.31 38.78 2.28
CA MET A 2 -30.97 40.20 2.53
C MET A 2 -31.08 40.58 4.01
N MET A 3 -29.98 40.41 4.76
CA MET A 3 -29.27 41.52 5.43
C MET A 3 -27.96 41.04 6.07
N MET A 4 -27.07 41.99 6.35
CA MET A 4 -25.81 41.88 7.11
C MET A 4 -24.58 41.29 6.40
N LEU A 5 -24.08 42.03 5.40
CA LEU A 5 -22.66 42.01 5.02
C LEU A 5 -22.23 43.42 4.58
N SER A 6 -21.64 44.21 5.49
CA SER A 6 -20.93 45.49 5.22
C SER A 6 -20.43 46.15 6.51
N LEU A 7 -19.13 46.02 6.82
CA LEU A 7 -18.33 47.03 7.56
C LEU A 7 -16.84 46.66 7.58
N LEU A 8 -16.13 46.99 6.49
CA LEU A 8 -14.84 47.72 6.45
C LEU A 8 -14.17 47.56 5.06
N LEU A 9 -13.99 48.67 4.34
CA LEU A 9 -13.01 48.81 3.27
C LEU A 9 -12.70 50.31 3.08
N LEU A 10 -11.49 50.64 2.59
CA LEU A 10 -10.90 51.98 2.47
C LEU A 10 -10.56 52.62 3.84
N MET A 11 -9.43 53.33 4.03
CA MET A 11 -8.31 53.73 3.16
C MET A 11 -6.96 53.30 3.84
N LEU A 12 -5.78 53.09 3.22
CA LEU A 12 -4.96 53.88 2.28
C LEU A 12 -4.66 55.32 2.79
N LEU A 13 -3.44 55.84 2.94
CA LEU A 13 -2.06 55.36 2.79
C LEU A 13 -1.24 55.81 4.04
N GLN A 14 0.03 55.43 4.27
CA GLN A 14 1.25 56.01 3.67
C GLN A 14 2.49 55.13 3.98
N GLY A 15 3.63 55.40 3.34
CA GLY A 15 4.93 54.76 3.62
C GLY A 15 6.11 55.74 3.47
N PHE A 16 7.34 55.23 3.63
CA PHE A 16 8.61 55.97 3.75
C PHE A 16 8.75 56.83 5.05
N GLY A 17 9.95 57.14 5.57
CA GLY A 17 11.27 56.54 5.29
C GLY A 17 12.50 57.46 5.47
N CYS A 18 13.44 57.04 6.32
CA CYS A 18 14.90 57.35 6.30
C CYS A 18 15.44 58.66 6.97
N TRP A 19 16.76 58.62 7.27
CA TRP A 19 17.71 59.60 7.87
C TRP A 19 17.75 59.65 9.42
N ALA A 20 18.83 59.27 10.13
CA ALA A 20 20.27 59.70 10.17
C ALA A 20 20.53 60.64 11.40
N GLN A 21 21.71 60.77 12.03
CA GLN A 21 23.11 60.50 11.62
C GLN A 21 24.05 60.21 12.85
N GLN A 22 25.37 60.07 12.58
CA GLN A 22 26.57 59.79 13.44
C GLN A 22 26.74 60.68 14.71
N GLY A 23 27.64 60.41 15.69
CA GLY A 23 28.76 59.44 15.87
C GLY A 23 29.22 59.41 17.35
N ASP A 24 30.45 59.07 17.80
CA ASP A 24 31.73 58.66 17.17
C ASP A 24 32.73 58.15 18.30
N VAL A 25 33.99 57.78 17.97
CA VAL A 25 35.21 57.71 18.86
C VAL A 25 35.29 56.54 19.90
N VAL A 26 36.38 55.77 20.16
CA VAL A 26 37.76 55.60 19.59
C VAL A 26 38.39 54.24 20.02
N ARG A 27 39.47 53.76 19.38
CA ARG A 27 40.32 52.59 19.78
C ARG A 27 41.65 53.00 20.44
N PRO A 28 42.40 52.08 21.09
CA PRO A 28 43.68 51.67 20.46
C PRO A 28 44.01 50.15 20.53
N HIS A 29 45.06 49.76 19.79
CA HIS A 29 45.67 48.41 19.74
C HIS A 29 46.92 48.30 20.65
N ILE A 30 47.50 47.09 20.83
CA ILE A 30 48.86 46.68 20.35
C ILE A 30 49.34 45.30 20.93
N HIS A 31 49.98 44.48 20.08
CA HIS A 31 51.03 43.42 20.22
C HIS A 31 51.49 42.87 21.62
N SER A 32 52.18 41.71 21.81
CA SER A 32 52.53 40.45 21.06
C SER A 32 53.46 39.56 21.99
N HIS A 33 54.26 38.52 21.66
CA HIS A 33 54.64 37.74 20.44
C HIS A 33 55.30 36.39 20.86
N CYS A 34 55.20 35.32 20.03
CA CYS A 34 56.06 34.10 20.01
C CYS A 34 56.06 33.16 21.27
N GLY A 35 56.51 31.90 21.24
CA GLY A 35 57.08 30.99 20.22
C GLY A 35 57.42 29.62 20.89
N HIS A 36 58.13 28.62 20.35
CA HIS A 36 58.47 28.13 18.99
C HIS A 36 59.13 26.71 19.10
N HIS A 37 59.45 26.03 17.99
CA HIS A 37 60.03 24.65 17.84
C HIS A 37 59.04 23.47 18.06
N GLY A 38 59.14 22.31 17.39
CA GLY A 38 60.17 21.75 16.49
C GLY A 38 60.87 20.54 17.12
N HIS A 39 61.31 19.45 16.46
CA HIS A 39 61.37 18.96 15.05
C HIS A 39 61.46 17.39 15.13
N GLN A 40 61.48 16.49 14.13
CA GLN A 40 61.47 16.39 12.64
C GLN A 40 60.98 14.92 12.32
N GLY A 41 60.96 14.32 11.11
CA GLY A 41 61.25 14.74 9.73
C GLY A 41 61.51 13.53 8.78
N HIS A 42 61.13 13.66 7.49
CA HIS A 42 61.51 12.81 6.33
C HIS A 42 61.13 11.30 6.36
N LEU A 43 61.05 10.55 5.25
CA LEU A 43 61.49 10.73 3.85
C LEU A 43 60.37 10.50 2.82
N GLY A 44 60.52 11.07 1.62
CA GLY A 44 59.90 10.56 0.38
C GLY A 44 60.92 9.72 -0.42
N PRO A 45 60.91 9.67 -1.78
CA PRO A 45 60.05 10.42 -2.70
C PRO A 45 59.54 9.50 -3.85
N GLU A 46 59.28 9.83 -5.14
CA GLU A 46 59.18 11.03 -6.01
C GLU A 46 58.02 10.73 -7.02
N ARG A 47 57.19 11.71 -7.46
CA ARG A 47 57.12 12.33 -8.83
C ARG A 47 56.83 11.40 -10.03
N ARG A 48 56.21 11.81 -11.15
CA ARG A 48 55.64 13.09 -11.71
C ARG A 48 54.68 12.68 -12.88
N ASP A 49 53.97 13.53 -13.65
CA ASP A 49 54.01 14.97 -13.94
C ASP A 49 52.60 15.56 -14.22
N THR A 50 52.47 16.89 -14.37
CA THR A 50 51.17 17.60 -14.56
C THR A 50 51.22 18.66 -15.71
N PRO A 51 50.43 19.79 -15.81
CA PRO A 51 49.91 20.27 -17.11
C PRO A 51 50.49 21.69 -17.48
N PRO A 52 49.82 22.89 -17.54
CA PRO A 52 48.41 23.31 -17.48
C PRO A 52 47.90 24.19 -18.66
N ALA A 53 46.57 24.29 -18.82
CA ALA A 53 45.85 25.43 -19.43
C ALA A 53 44.49 25.58 -18.69
N GLN A 54 43.98 26.73 -18.22
CA GLN A 54 44.24 28.19 -18.31
C GLN A 54 43.34 28.99 -19.30
N PRO A 55 42.82 30.20 -18.92
CA PRO A 55 41.41 30.55 -19.17
C PRO A 55 41.13 32.07 -19.46
N HIS A 56 39.91 32.56 -19.09
CA HIS A 56 39.49 33.98 -18.88
C HIS A 56 39.17 34.85 -20.13
N PRO A 57 38.57 36.08 -20.02
CA PRO A 57 37.88 36.75 -18.87
C PRO A 57 36.51 37.47 -19.17
N ARG A 58 35.76 37.76 -18.07
CA ARG A 58 34.96 38.97 -17.69
C ARG A 58 34.27 39.92 -18.71
N SER A 59 33.08 40.41 -18.30
CA SER A 59 32.80 41.86 -18.17
C SER A 59 31.59 42.17 -17.27
N ASP A 60 31.66 43.19 -16.41
CA ASP A 60 30.56 43.69 -15.55
C ASP A 60 29.78 44.85 -16.20
N SER A 61 28.49 45.03 -15.84
CA SER A 61 27.85 46.37 -15.83
C SER A 61 26.54 46.39 -15.02
N THR A 62 26.36 47.43 -14.18
CA THR A 62 25.14 47.66 -13.36
C THR A 62 24.28 48.81 -13.89
N TRP A 63 22.95 48.69 -13.84
CA TRP A 63 22.01 49.84 -13.82
C TRP A 63 20.74 49.52 -13.01
N ARG A 64 19.95 50.56 -12.67
CA ARG A 64 18.76 50.51 -11.80
C ARG A 64 17.52 51.10 -12.50
N LEU A 65 16.34 50.60 -12.07
CA LEU A 65 15.03 51.27 -12.00
C LEU A 65 14.41 51.90 -13.28
N ALA A 66 13.28 51.33 -13.69
CA ALA A 66 12.08 52.07 -14.14
C ALA A 66 10.82 51.20 -13.97
N ASP A 67 9.71 51.79 -13.52
CA ASP A 67 8.39 51.13 -13.46
C ASP A 67 7.64 51.23 -14.78
N ALA A 68 6.94 50.15 -15.19
CA ALA A 68 5.82 50.24 -16.12
C ALA A 68 4.86 49.05 -15.98
N LYS A 69 3.54 49.32 -15.95
CA LYS A 69 2.50 48.30 -16.13
C LYS A 69 2.24 48.07 -17.62
N ALA A 70 2.22 46.83 -18.08
CA ALA A 70 1.52 46.44 -19.31
C ALA A 70 1.14 44.96 -19.28
N SER A 71 0.07 44.61 -19.98
CA SER A 71 -0.41 43.23 -20.20
C SER A 71 0.22 42.61 -21.46
N ALA A 72 0.55 41.33 -21.40
CA ALA A 72 0.70 40.43 -22.55
C ALA A 72 -0.01 39.11 -22.18
N GLU A 73 -0.98 38.60 -22.92
CA GLU A 73 -0.93 38.07 -24.30
C GLU A 73 -0.21 36.73 -24.40
N SER A 74 -0.89 35.75 -25.00
CA SER A 74 -0.45 34.36 -25.11
C SER A 74 0.38 34.14 -26.38
N ILE A 75 1.65 33.77 -26.21
CA ILE A 75 2.52 33.41 -27.33
C ILE A 75 2.52 31.88 -27.49
N THR A 76 1.84 31.40 -28.53
CA THR A 76 1.87 30.00 -28.96
C THR A 76 3.04 29.78 -29.92
N LEU A 77 4.07 29.04 -29.50
CA LEU A 77 5.22 28.73 -30.35
C LEU A 77 5.00 27.42 -31.13
N ALA A 78 4.50 27.52 -32.36
CA ALA A 78 4.23 26.38 -33.22
C ALA A 78 5.51 25.85 -33.92
N GLY A 79 6.26 24.98 -33.23
CA GLY A 79 7.40 24.26 -33.82
C GLY A 79 6.96 22.97 -34.54
N ARG A 80 6.90 22.96 -35.88
CA ARG A 80 6.75 21.71 -36.64
C ARG A 80 8.01 20.85 -36.54
N ILE A 81 7.84 19.57 -36.22
CA ILE A 81 8.82 18.53 -36.54
C ILE A 81 8.14 17.56 -37.51
N GLU A 82 8.53 17.62 -38.77
CA GLU A 82 8.09 16.67 -39.79
C GLU A 82 9.05 15.47 -39.81
N ALA A 83 8.57 14.29 -39.40
CA ALA A 83 9.28 13.03 -39.45
C ALA A 83 8.43 12.00 -40.21
N SER A 84 8.66 11.88 -41.52
CA SER A 84 7.85 11.05 -42.40
C SER A 84 8.28 9.58 -42.38
N VAL A 85 7.42 8.70 -41.88
CA VAL A 85 7.41 7.28 -42.24
C VAL A 85 5.97 6.89 -42.61
N ALA A 86 5.64 7.00 -43.89
CA ALA A 86 4.39 6.48 -44.43
C ALA A 86 4.57 4.99 -44.79
N PRO A 87 3.59 4.11 -44.49
CA PRO A 87 3.61 2.74 -45.00
C PRO A 87 3.36 2.74 -46.52
N GLU A 88 3.91 1.76 -47.24
CA GLU A 88 3.63 1.60 -48.67
C GLU A 88 2.15 1.26 -48.89
N ILE A 89 1.43 2.13 -49.61
CA ILE A 89 0.02 1.96 -49.94
C ILE A 89 -0.09 1.20 -51.26
N THR A 90 -0.42 -0.09 -51.21
CA THR A 90 -0.50 -0.94 -52.41
C THR A 90 -1.80 -0.78 -53.21
N SER A 91 -2.88 -0.29 -52.60
CA SER A 91 -4.08 0.16 -53.32
C SER A 91 -5.01 1.05 -52.47
N LEU A 92 -5.55 2.10 -53.07
CA LEU A 92 -6.66 2.90 -52.52
C LEU A 92 -8.00 2.42 -53.10
N ARG A 93 -9.02 2.30 -52.24
CA ARG A 93 -10.44 2.20 -52.63
C ARG A 93 -11.25 3.21 -51.83
N THR A 94 -11.49 4.37 -52.42
CA THR A 94 -12.25 5.46 -51.78
C THR A 94 -13.73 5.14 -51.79
N ALA A 95 -14.27 4.71 -50.64
CA ALA A 95 -15.71 4.66 -50.40
C ALA A 95 -16.13 5.92 -49.65
N THR A 96 -16.76 6.87 -50.34
CA THR A 96 -17.17 8.16 -49.77
C THR A 96 -18.67 8.14 -49.46
N GLU A 97 -19.03 7.71 -48.24
CA GLU A 97 -20.35 8.05 -47.68
C GLU A 97 -20.29 9.47 -47.10
N THR A 98 -21.29 10.28 -47.44
CA THR A 98 -21.29 11.73 -47.20
C THR A 98 -22.52 12.12 -46.39
N ALA A 99 -22.31 12.71 -45.21
CA ALA A 99 -23.35 13.33 -44.40
C ALA A 99 -22.86 14.70 -43.90
N THR A 100 -23.75 15.69 -43.88
CA THR A 100 -23.42 17.10 -43.58
C THR A 100 -23.32 17.39 -42.08
N THR A 101 -22.37 18.24 -41.70
CA THR A 101 -22.07 18.63 -40.31
C THR A 101 -22.73 19.94 -39.89
N SER A 102 -23.20 20.01 -38.65
CA SER A 102 -23.47 21.28 -37.95
C SER A 102 -23.26 21.13 -36.41
N PRO A 103 -22.52 22.05 -35.75
CA PRO A 103 -22.31 22.06 -34.30
C PRO A 103 -23.15 23.14 -33.58
N PRO A 104 -23.21 23.19 -32.23
CA PRO A 104 -22.98 22.11 -31.25
C PRO A 104 -24.09 21.98 -30.17
N SER A 105 -24.15 20.84 -29.48
CA SER A 105 -24.64 20.76 -28.08
C SER A 105 -24.07 19.54 -27.34
N ASN A 106 -23.80 19.70 -26.04
CA ASN A 106 -23.27 18.62 -25.19
C ASN A 106 -24.40 17.74 -24.65
N THR A 107 -24.84 16.76 -25.44
CA THR A 107 -25.74 15.67 -25.01
C THR A 107 -25.22 14.31 -25.49
N ALA A 108 -25.41 13.28 -24.66
CA ALA A 108 -24.79 11.95 -24.86
C ALA A 108 -25.25 11.23 -26.15
N ASP A 109 -26.49 11.44 -26.59
CA ASP A 109 -27.09 10.75 -27.75
C ASP A 109 -26.33 11.00 -29.07
N ASN A 110 -25.59 12.11 -29.19
CA ASN A 110 -24.86 12.48 -30.40
C ASN A 110 -23.69 11.52 -30.72
N PHE A 111 -23.11 10.82 -29.73
CA PHE A 111 -21.97 9.92 -29.96
C PHE A 111 -22.35 8.56 -30.56
N LEU A 112 -23.59 8.10 -30.35
CA LEU A 112 -24.11 6.84 -30.90
C LEU A 112 -24.74 7.00 -32.29
N THR A 113 -25.01 8.24 -32.71
CA THR A 113 -25.78 8.56 -33.93
C THR A 113 -24.97 9.30 -34.99
N SER A 114 -23.88 9.99 -34.62
CA SER A 114 -22.97 10.63 -35.58
C SER A 114 -22.06 9.61 -36.28
N THR A 115 -21.92 9.78 -37.59
CA THR A 115 -20.98 9.02 -38.44
C THR A 115 -19.89 9.94 -38.98
N ALA A 116 -18.69 9.40 -39.21
CA ALA A 116 -17.56 10.12 -39.79
C ALA A 116 -17.09 9.45 -41.08
N SER A 117 -16.51 10.21 -42.02
CA SER A 117 -15.92 9.66 -43.24
C SER A 117 -14.66 8.85 -42.93
N VAL A 118 -14.71 7.54 -43.16
CA VAL A 118 -13.63 6.59 -42.85
C VAL A 118 -12.83 6.24 -44.11
N ILE A 119 -11.53 6.55 -44.14
CA ILE A 119 -10.66 6.15 -45.25
C ILE A 119 -10.20 4.71 -45.02
N THR A 120 -10.66 3.78 -45.86
CA THR A 120 -10.26 2.36 -45.78
C THR A 120 -9.07 2.10 -46.71
N VAL A 121 -7.96 1.62 -46.15
CA VAL A 121 -6.68 1.40 -46.84
C VAL A 121 -6.20 -0.03 -46.61
N SER A 122 -5.72 -0.70 -47.66
CA SER A 122 -4.99 -1.97 -47.50
C SER A 122 -3.53 -1.67 -47.16
N VAL A 123 -3.06 -2.18 -46.02
CA VAL A 123 -1.67 -2.07 -45.56
C VAL A 123 -1.08 -3.48 -45.38
N SER A 124 0.25 -3.59 -45.32
CA SER A 124 0.94 -4.89 -45.21
C SER A 124 0.51 -5.76 -44.02
N SER A 125 0.04 -5.13 -42.93
CA SER A 125 -0.45 -5.80 -41.71
C SER A 125 -1.96 -6.07 -41.67
N GLY A 126 -2.75 -5.57 -42.65
CA GLY A 126 -4.20 -5.75 -42.63
C GLY A 126 -5.01 -4.71 -43.40
N THR A 127 -6.31 -4.62 -43.08
CA THR A 127 -7.19 -3.55 -43.54
C THR A 127 -7.25 -2.45 -42.47
N ALA A 128 -6.70 -1.27 -42.78
CA ALA A 128 -6.70 -0.12 -41.89
C ALA A 128 -7.87 0.81 -42.21
N GLN A 129 -8.63 1.18 -41.19
CA GLN A 129 -9.59 2.28 -41.21
C GLN A 129 -8.94 3.49 -40.55
N VAL A 130 -8.70 4.53 -41.35
CA VAL A 130 -8.04 5.79 -40.96
C VAL A 130 -9.11 6.87 -40.80
N LEU A 131 -9.00 7.61 -39.70
CA LEU A 131 -9.93 8.66 -39.32
C LEU A 131 -9.20 10.01 -39.33
N VAL A 132 -9.89 11.07 -39.77
CA VAL A 132 -9.38 12.44 -39.64
C VAL A 132 -9.95 13.01 -38.34
N SER A 133 -9.08 13.51 -37.47
CA SER A 133 -9.45 13.97 -36.13
C SER A 133 -8.83 15.32 -35.81
N THR A 134 -9.63 16.21 -35.23
CA THR A 134 -9.17 17.44 -34.54
C THR A 134 -9.60 17.43 -33.07
N TRP A 135 -9.95 16.26 -32.54
CA TRP A 135 -10.49 16.10 -31.19
C TRP A 135 -9.36 15.99 -30.16
N THR A 136 -9.53 16.68 -29.04
CA THR A 136 -8.63 16.58 -27.87
C THR A 136 -8.98 15.33 -27.04
N PRO A 137 -8.03 14.42 -26.76
CA PRO A 137 -8.27 13.26 -25.89
C PRO A 137 -8.74 13.64 -24.47
N GLY A 138 -9.56 12.79 -23.85
CA GLY A 138 -9.92 12.93 -22.44
C GLY A 138 -8.74 12.62 -21.52
N SER A 139 -8.23 13.62 -20.80
CA SER A 139 -7.04 13.54 -19.94
C SER A 139 -7.24 12.85 -18.58
N GLY A 140 -8.49 12.62 -18.17
CA GLY A 140 -8.81 12.23 -16.79
C GLY A 140 -8.60 13.37 -15.78
N THR A 141 -8.68 13.02 -14.50
CA THR A 141 -8.62 13.96 -13.35
C THR A 141 -7.59 13.48 -12.32
N ILE A 142 -6.77 14.39 -11.80
CA ILE A 142 -5.84 14.10 -10.69
C ILE A 142 -6.57 14.27 -9.35
N VAL A 143 -6.45 13.28 -8.46
CA VAL A 143 -7.01 13.33 -7.10
C VAL A 143 -5.92 13.78 -6.11
N SER A 144 -5.61 15.08 -6.14
CA SER A 144 -4.55 15.70 -5.31
C SER A 144 -4.97 16.00 -3.86
N THR A 145 -6.18 15.64 -3.47
CA THR A 145 -6.70 15.75 -2.09
C THR A 145 -6.69 14.40 -1.40
N LEU A 146 -6.48 14.38 -0.09
CA LEU A 146 -6.67 13.18 0.73
C LEU A 146 -8.18 12.91 0.87
N GLU A 147 -8.60 11.67 0.67
CA GLU A 147 -9.96 11.23 1.05
C GLU A 147 -9.94 10.88 2.54
N THR A 148 -10.93 11.37 3.29
CA THR A 148 -10.98 11.26 4.76
C THR A 148 -12.26 10.60 5.28
N GLU A 149 -13.18 10.15 4.42
CA GLU A 149 -14.30 9.31 4.89
C GLU A 149 -13.77 8.03 5.56
N GLY A 150 -14.29 7.71 6.74
CA GLY A 150 -13.85 6.57 7.56
C GLY A 150 -12.55 6.81 8.37
N HIS A 151 -11.77 7.84 8.03
CA HIS A 151 -10.44 8.09 8.59
C HIS A 151 -10.44 9.29 9.54
N PRO A 152 -10.36 9.11 10.88
CA PRO A 152 -10.33 10.21 11.83
C PRO A 152 -8.99 10.96 11.78
N SER A 153 -9.04 12.29 11.95
CA SER A 153 -7.85 13.16 11.96
C SER A 153 -7.13 13.24 13.32
N GLU A 154 -7.37 12.26 14.20
CA GLU A 154 -6.75 12.19 15.53
C GLU A 154 -5.37 11.55 15.46
N GLN A 155 -4.42 12.02 16.27
CA GLN A 155 -3.09 11.43 16.28
C GLN A 155 -3.12 10.01 16.88
N PRO A 156 -2.46 9.03 16.26
CA PRO A 156 -2.45 7.62 16.69
C PRO A 156 -1.64 7.36 17.98
N LEU A 157 -1.45 8.36 18.84
CA LEU A 157 -0.74 8.26 20.11
C LEU A 157 -1.73 8.29 21.28
N LEU A 158 -1.43 7.54 22.34
CA LEU A 158 -2.10 7.71 23.63
C LEU A 158 -1.54 8.97 24.31
N THR A 159 -2.17 10.12 24.03
CA THR A 159 -1.71 11.45 24.47
C THR A 159 -2.04 11.80 25.93
N ALA A 160 -2.85 10.98 26.60
CA ALA A 160 -3.14 11.15 28.03
C ALA A 160 -1.85 11.02 28.87
N PRO A 161 -1.51 11.99 29.75
CA PRO A 161 -0.26 11.95 30.51
C PRO A 161 -0.09 10.65 31.31
N ILE A 162 1.04 9.98 31.10
CA ILE A 162 1.38 8.72 31.77
C ILE A 162 1.39 8.96 33.29
N PRO A 163 0.47 8.35 34.06
CA PRO A 163 0.27 8.72 35.45
C PRO A 163 1.34 8.12 36.36
N THR A 164 2.04 8.95 37.12
CA THR A 164 2.90 8.50 38.22
C THR A 164 2.05 7.75 39.26
N PRO A 165 2.38 6.50 39.61
CA PRO A 165 1.62 5.73 40.58
C PRO A 165 1.86 6.27 42.01
N THR A 166 0.82 6.25 42.86
CA THR A 166 0.91 6.72 44.25
C THR A 166 1.43 5.65 45.21
N THR A 167 1.46 4.39 44.78
CA THR A 167 2.00 3.23 45.51
C THR A 167 2.66 2.27 44.53
N THR A 168 3.65 1.50 44.97
CA THR A 168 4.27 0.45 44.15
C THR A 168 3.47 -0.85 44.20
N ILE A 169 3.48 -1.60 43.10
CA ILE A 169 2.95 -2.96 43.01
C ILE A 169 3.72 -3.87 43.98
N SER A 170 3.00 -4.68 44.75
CA SER A 170 3.59 -5.65 45.67
C SER A 170 4.03 -6.90 44.91
N THR A 171 5.32 -7.24 44.98
CA THR A 171 5.86 -8.48 44.43
C THR A 171 5.55 -9.68 45.34
N PRO A 172 5.19 -10.85 44.80
CA PRO A 172 4.98 -12.06 45.60
C PRO A 172 6.31 -12.61 46.13
N SER A 173 6.30 -13.12 47.37
CA SER A 173 7.48 -13.74 47.99
C SER A 173 7.90 -15.06 47.36
N GLU A 174 6.98 -15.75 46.68
CA GLU A 174 7.22 -17.00 45.94
C GLU A 174 6.74 -16.85 44.50
N VAL A 175 7.57 -17.27 43.54
CA VAL A 175 7.22 -17.25 42.11
C VAL A 175 6.40 -18.50 41.76
N THR A 176 5.12 -18.31 41.47
CA THR A 176 4.24 -19.38 41.01
C THR A 176 4.54 -19.69 39.54
N THR A 177 5.46 -20.62 39.31
CA THR A 177 5.76 -21.08 37.95
C THR A 177 4.58 -21.94 37.45
N PRO A 178 3.86 -21.55 36.38
CA PRO A 178 2.80 -22.39 35.82
C PRO A 178 3.40 -23.71 35.31
N PRO A 179 2.64 -24.83 35.33
CA PRO A 179 3.15 -26.13 34.91
C PRO A 179 3.62 -26.06 33.46
N SER A 180 4.92 -26.34 33.22
CA SER A 180 5.51 -26.34 31.89
C SER A 180 5.06 -27.58 31.11
N GLN A 181 3.87 -27.48 30.52
CA GLN A 181 3.43 -28.33 29.43
C GLN A 181 3.57 -27.52 28.14
N ALA A 182 4.46 -27.95 27.25
CA ALA A 182 4.46 -27.45 25.89
C ALA A 182 3.08 -27.75 25.26
N PRO A 183 2.46 -26.79 24.56
CA PRO A 183 1.17 -27.04 23.91
C PRO A 183 1.32 -28.18 22.88
N PRO A 184 0.29 -29.02 22.67
CA PRO A 184 0.36 -30.08 21.67
C PRO A 184 0.58 -29.47 20.28
N THR A 185 1.77 -29.67 19.73
CA THR A 185 2.20 -29.06 18.47
C THR A 185 1.52 -29.73 17.28
N MET A 186 0.80 -28.94 16.49
CA MET A 186 0.31 -29.40 15.19
C MET A 186 1.50 -29.51 14.21
N PRO A 187 1.55 -30.56 13.37
CA PRO A 187 2.59 -30.68 12.36
C PRO A 187 2.46 -29.55 11.31
N LEU A 188 3.61 -29.15 10.76
CA LEU A 188 3.65 -28.26 9.61
C LEU A 188 3.10 -28.99 8.38
N ALA A 189 2.12 -28.41 7.72
CA ALA A 189 1.48 -28.96 6.53
C ALA A 189 2.37 -28.77 5.28
N SER A 190 2.13 -29.59 4.25
CA SER A 190 2.75 -29.41 2.92
C SER A 190 2.27 -28.15 2.20
N ASP A 191 1.04 -27.71 2.49
CA ASP A 191 0.51 -26.40 2.15
C ASP A 191 0.00 -25.72 3.42
N ILE A 192 0.68 -24.67 3.88
CA ILE A 192 0.33 -23.93 5.09
C ILE A 192 -0.95 -23.10 4.94
N PHE A 193 -1.52 -23.02 3.73
CA PHE A 193 -2.79 -22.34 3.47
C PHE A 193 -4.00 -23.28 3.32
N GLU A 194 -3.80 -24.61 3.19
CA GLU A 194 -4.91 -25.54 2.92
C GLU A 194 -5.98 -25.52 4.03
N HIS A 195 -5.56 -25.46 5.30
CA HIS A 195 -6.43 -25.60 6.46
C HIS A 195 -6.68 -24.28 7.20
N PRO A 196 -7.92 -24.02 7.67
CA PRO A 196 -8.25 -22.82 8.43
C PRO A 196 -7.60 -22.87 9.82
N ILE A 197 -7.46 -21.69 10.45
CA ILE A 197 -6.88 -21.55 11.81
C ILE A 197 -7.72 -22.30 12.86
N SER A 198 -9.04 -22.31 12.71
CA SER A 198 -9.95 -23.18 13.45
C SER A 198 -11.30 -23.29 12.74
N ALA A 199 -12.04 -24.36 13.02
CA ALA A 199 -13.45 -24.53 12.65
C ALA A 199 -14.42 -24.15 13.79
N ASP A 200 -13.91 -23.59 14.90
CA ASP A 200 -14.74 -23.18 16.06
C ASP A 200 -15.85 -22.20 15.67
N SER A 201 -17.00 -22.29 16.32
CA SER A 201 -18.01 -21.23 16.27
C SER A 201 -17.53 -19.97 16.99
N ILE A 202 -17.90 -18.77 16.50
CA ILE A 202 -17.74 -17.50 17.24
C ILE A 202 -18.15 -17.66 18.72
N PRO A 203 -17.29 -17.29 19.70
CA PRO A 203 -17.55 -17.48 21.13
C PRO A 203 -18.90 -16.90 21.58
N SER A 204 -19.56 -17.58 22.52
CA SER A 204 -20.95 -17.32 22.91
C SER A 204 -21.18 -15.99 23.63
N ASN A 205 -20.13 -15.27 24.02
CA ASN A 205 -20.18 -13.92 24.62
C ASN A 205 -19.99 -12.79 23.60
N ILE A 206 -19.72 -13.10 22.33
CA ILE A 206 -19.64 -12.13 21.23
C ILE A 206 -21.04 -11.91 20.67
N GLY A 207 -21.37 -10.65 20.35
CA GLY A 207 -22.65 -10.32 19.72
C GLY A 207 -22.81 -11.02 18.38
N ARG A 208 -24.06 -11.15 17.89
CA ARG A 208 -24.34 -11.64 16.54
C ARG A 208 -25.41 -10.79 15.88
N ARG A 209 -25.17 -10.36 14.64
CA ARG A 209 -26.12 -9.56 13.86
C ARG A 209 -26.10 -9.93 12.36
N LYS A 210 -27.09 -9.44 11.60
CA LYS A 210 -27.30 -9.78 10.18
C LYS A 210 -27.26 -8.58 9.24
N ASP A 211 -26.98 -7.42 9.80
CA ASP A 211 -27.08 -6.09 9.22
C ASP A 211 -25.76 -5.33 9.39
N HIS A 212 -25.45 -4.52 8.40
CA HIS A 212 -24.27 -3.66 8.37
C HIS A 212 -24.69 -2.29 7.82
N PRO A 213 -24.10 -1.16 8.28
CA PRO A 213 -24.58 0.17 7.86
C PRO A 213 -24.29 0.43 6.38
N GLN A 214 -23.12 0.03 5.88
CA GLN A 214 -22.82 0.11 4.45
C GLN A 214 -23.62 -0.93 3.65
N PRO A 215 -24.40 -0.52 2.62
CA PRO A 215 -25.13 -1.43 1.74
C PRO A 215 -24.23 -2.31 0.89
N ARG A 216 -24.77 -3.45 0.44
CA ARG A 216 -24.13 -4.35 -0.55
C ARG A 216 -24.79 -4.15 -1.90
N LEU A 217 -24.11 -3.52 -2.86
CA LEU A 217 -24.66 -3.25 -4.20
C LEU A 217 -24.27 -4.34 -5.20
N GLY A 218 -25.26 -5.01 -5.80
CA GLY A 218 -25.04 -5.95 -6.91
C GLY A 218 -24.24 -7.22 -6.59
N ILE A 219 -23.98 -7.56 -5.32
CA ILE A 219 -23.26 -8.79 -4.94
C ILE A 219 -24.19 -10.00 -5.04
N GLU A 220 -23.87 -10.95 -5.91
CA GLU A 220 -24.62 -12.21 -6.12
C GLU A 220 -24.00 -13.41 -5.35
N SER A 221 -22.82 -13.24 -4.74
CA SER A 221 -22.16 -14.27 -3.95
C SER A 221 -22.70 -14.39 -2.52
N THR A 222 -22.63 -15.60 -1.97
CA THR A 222 -23.06 -15.95 -0.60
C THR A 222 -21.90 -16.35 0.28
N GLY A 223 -22.06 -16.22 1.61
CA GLY A 223 -21.00 -16.47 2.58
C GLY A 223 -20.24 -15.18 2.95
N PRO A 224 -19.04 -15.29 3.54
CA PRO A 224 -18.20 -14.14 3.85
C PRO A 224 -17.72 -13.42 2.59
N ILE A 225 -17.75 -12.09 2.61
CA ILE A 225 -17.46 -11.19 1.50
C ILE A 225 -16.18 -10.41 1.79
N GLN A 226 -15.34 -10.25 0.76
CA GLN A 226 -14.11 -9.47 0.84
C GLN A 226 -14.39 -7.97 1.04
N THR A 227 -13.67 -7.36 1.98
CA THR A 227 -13.86 -5.96 2.39
C THR A 227 -12.69 -5.06 1.95
N ASN A 228 -11.44 -5.54 2.08
CA ASN A 228 -10.21 -4.76 1.87
C ASN A 228 -9.47 -5.14 0.57
N LYS A 229 -10.20 -5.47 -0.51
CA LYS A 229 -9.64 -5.89 -1.82
C LYS A 229 -9.89 -4.90 -2.95
N PHE A 230 -9.02 -4.94 -3.97
CA PHE A 230 -8.92 -4.00 -5.10
C PHE A 230 -10.22 -3.69 -5.85
N TYR A 231 -11.20 -4.59 -5.78
CA TYR A 231 -12.47 -4.49 -6.51
C TYR A 231 -13.64 -3.91 -5.70
N ALA A 232 -13.44 -3.53 -4.43
CA ALA A 232 -14.54 -3.17 -3.53
C ALA A 232 -15.44 -2.04 -4.07
N ASN A 233 -14.86 -1.09 -4.83
CA ASN A 233 -15.59 -0.03 -5.52
C ASN A 233 -16.75 -0.54 -6.40
N PHE A 234 -16.72 -1.78 -6.92
CA PHE A 234 -17.82 -2.33 -7.73
C PHE A 234 -19.09 -2.70 -6.93
N PHE A 235 -19.09 -2.66 -5.60
CA PHE A 235 -20.28 -2.90 -4.78
C PHE A 235 -20.51 -1.85 -3.68
N LEU A 236 -19.80 -0.73 -3.75
CA LEU A 236 -19.87 0.41 -2.84
C LEU A 236 -20.35 1.67 -3.55
N GLY A 237 -20.98 2.58 -2.81
CA GLY A 237 -21.35 3.93 -3.24
C GLY A 237 -22.02 4.00 -4.62
N SER A 238 -21.28 4.53 -5.60
CA SER A 238 -21.72 4.80 -6.96
C SER A 238 -21.49 3.66 -7.96
N GLN A 239 -20.74 2.63 -7.57
CA GLN A 239 -20.22 1.53 -8.40
C GLN A 239 -19.30 1.96 -9.57
N ARG A 240 -18.82 3.21 -9.61
CA ARG A 240 -18.08 3.77 -10.76
C ARG A 240 -16.61 4.10 -10.50
N GLN A 241 -16.14 4.15 -9.25
CA GLN A 241 -14.70 4.33 -9.01
C GLN A 241 -13.89 3.11 -9.50
N PRO A 242 -12.58 3.27 -9.81
CA PRO A 242 -11.81 2.20 -10.44
C PRO A 242 -11.47 1.06 -9.48
N ALA A 243 -11.33 -0.13 -10.03
CA ALA A 243 -10.63 -1.25 -9.43
C ALA A 243 -9.23 -1.38 -10.07
N TYR A 244 -8.19 -1.54 -9.25
CA TYR A 244 -6.80 -1.51 -9.70
C TYR A 244 -6.24 -2.93 -9.83
N LEU A 245 -6.01 -3.37 -11.06
CA LEU A 245 -5.54 -4.72 -11.38
C LEU A 245 -4.02 -4.83 -11.50
N PHE A 246 -3.34 -3.70 -11.73
CA PHE A 246 -1.89 -3.56 -11.90
C PHE A 246 -1.32 -4.42 -13.06
N PRO A 247 -0.96 -3.83 -14.23
CA PRO A 247 -0.75 -2.39 -14.48
C PRO A 247 -2.03 -1.62 -14.85
N TYR A 248 -3.10 -2.32 -15.22
CA TYR A 248 -4.37 -1.68 -15.62
C TYR A 248 -5.21 -1.24 -14.42
N SER A 249 -6.04 -0.23 -14.61
CA SER A 249 -7.24 0.01 -13.80
C SER A 249 -8.49 -0.10 -14.67
N VAL A 250 -9.60 -0.53 -14.06
CA VAL A 250 -10.89 -0.73 -14.74
C VAL A 250 -12.04 -0.14 -13.93
N ALA A 251 -12.97 0.53 -14.59
CA ALA A 251 -14.07 1.26 -13.94
C ALA A 251 -15.36 1.10 -14.73
N TRP A 252 -16.52 1.07 -14.08
CA TRP A 252 -17.80 1.09 -14.81
C TRP A 252 -18.10 2.49 -15.31
N ALA A 253 -18.29 2.64 -16.63
CA ALA A 253 -18.47 3.97 -17.22
C ALA A 253 -19.84 4.58 -16.86
N GLY A 254 -20.90 3.79 -16.67
CA GLY A 254 -22.19 4.25 -16.12
C GLY A 254 -22.83 5.44 -16.85
N GLY A 255 -22.64 5.55 -18.17
CA GLY A 255 -23.08 6.68 -18.99
C GLY A 255 -22.24 7.95 -18.85
N GLN A 256 -21.15 7.90 -18.08
CA GLN A 256 -20.29 9.04 -17.74
C GLN A 256 -18.99 9.06 -18.57
N GLY A 257 -18.30 10.20 -18.52
CA GLY A 257 -17.00 10.41 -19.17
C GLY A 257 -17.10 10.56 -20.70
N PRO A 258 -15.98 10.78 -21.40
CA PRO A 258 -15.99 11.21 -22.80
C PRO A 258 -16.56 10.21 -23.81
N SER A 259 -16.66 8.93 -23.46
CA SER A 259 -17.31 7.91 -24.31
C SER A 259 -18.83 7.77 -24.10
N ALA A 260 -19.37 8.36 -23.02
CA ALA A 260 -20.76 8.18 -22.53
C ALA A 260 -21.21 6.70 -22.44
N SER A 261 -20.28 5.76 -22.28
CA SER A 261 -20.54 4.32 -22.39
C SER A 261 -21.18 3.73 -21.13
N TRP A 262 -21.91 2.62 -21.31
CA TRP A 262 -22.45 1.79 -20.23
C TRP A 262 -21.58 0.56 -19.93
N GLY A 263 -20.46 0.38 -20.66
CA GLY A 263 -19.53 -0.73 -20.51
C GLY A 263 -18.46 -0.56 -19.42
N LEU A 264 -17.49 -1.47 -19.40
CA LEU A 264 -16.32 -1.41 -18.52
C LEU A 264 -15.19 -0.64 -19.20
N SER A 265 -14.82 0.50 -18.62
CA SER A 265 -13.67 1.32 -19.00
C SER A 265 -12.38 0.69 -18.54
N ILE A 266 -11.33 0.85 -19.35
CA ILE A 266 -9.99 0.32 -19.14
C ILE A 266 -8.99 1.46 -19.32
N SER A 267 -8.05 1.58 -18.36
CA SER A 267 -6.99 2.57 -18.38
C SER A 267 -5.62 1.95 -18.13
N HIS A 268 -4.60 2.62 -18.65
CA HIS A 268 -3.20 2.43 -18.29
C HIS A 268 -2.49 3.78 -18.37
N ILE A 269 -1.85 4.18 -17.27
CA ILE A 269 -1.13 5.45 -17.15
C ILE A 269 0.39 5.20 -17.27
N ASP A 270 1.04 5.86 -18.22
CA ASP A 270 2.51 5.84 -18.36
C ASP A 270 3.18 6.79 -17.37
N ALA A 271 4.46 6.58 -17.03
CA ALA A 271 5.21 7.44 -16.12
C ALA A 271 5.19 8.94 -16.47
N SER A 272 5.04 9.28 -17.76
CA SER A 272 4.94 10.64 -18.28
C SER A 272 3.57 11.32 -18.09
N GLN A 273 2.54 10.56 -17.69
CA GLN A 273 1.20 11.05 -17.39
C GLN A 273 0.94 11.23 -15.89
N ARG A 274 1.90 10.87 -15.03
CA ARG A 274 1.82 11.09 -13.57
C ARG A 274 1.97 12.56 -13.23
N ASP A 275 1.09 13.07 -12.39
CA ASP A 275 1.26 14.36 -11.74
C ASP A 275 2.16 14.25 -10.50
N TYR A 276 2.81 15.34 -10.12
CA TYR A 276 3.77 15.41 -9.02
C TYR A 276 3.51 16.64 -8.16
N GLY A 277 3.24 16.40 -6.88
CA GLY A 277 3.08 17.46 -5.89
C GLY A 277 4.33 18.32 -5.71
N HIS A 278 4.14 19.49 -5.09
CA HIS A 278 5.20 20.44 -4.76
C HIS A 278 6.41 19.75 -4.09
N VAL A 279 7.62 20.15 -4.49
CA VAL A 279 8.87 19.62 -3.92
C VAL A 279 9.08 20.18 -2.52
N ASP A 280 9.06 19.31 -1.50
CA ASP A 280 9.31 19.73 -0.14
C ASP A 280 10.78 20.18 0.04
N PRO A 281 11.04 21.35 0.66
CA PRO A 281 12.39 21.88 0.78
C PRO A 281 13.27 21.13 1.79
N VAL A 282 12.71 20.26 2.65
CA VAL A 282 13.49 19.48 3.63
C VAL A 282 13.86 18.10 3.06
N THR A 283 12.96 17.46 2.30
CA THR A 283 13.22 16.16 1.65
C THR A 283 13.87 16.29 0.27
N ASN A 284 13.73 17.46 -0.36
CA ASN A 284 14.05 17.71 -1.77
C ASN A 284 13.36 16.71 -2.73
N ALA A 285 12.13 16.33 -2.41
CA ALA A 285 11.28 15.43 -3.19
C ALA A 285 9.82 15.92 -3.23
N SER A 286 9.09 15.55 -4.28
CA SER A 286 7.66 15.86 -4.44
C SER A 286 6.84 15.26 -3.30
N ARG A 287 5.95 16.04 -2.69
CA ARG A 287 5.10 15.57 -1.58
C ARG A 287 4.16 14.43 -1.96
N TYR A 288 3.67 14.38 -3.20
CA TYR A 288 2.94 13.22 -3.73
C TYR A 288 3.35 12.94 -5.18
N TYR A 289 2.96 11.77 -5.68
CA TYR A 289 2.70 11.57 -7.10
C TYR A 289 1.39 10.82 -7.29
N ALA A 290 0.64 11.17 -8.34
CA ALA A 290 -0.71 10.64 -8.58
C ALA A 290 -0.93 10.34 -10.07
N ASN A 291 -1.80 9.37 -10.34
CA ASN A 291 -2.16 8.95 -11.70
C ASN A 291 -3.58 9.46 -12.04
N PRO A 292 -3.85 9.96 -13.26
CA PRO A 292 -5.16 10.50 -13.62
C PRO A 292 -6.25 9.43 -13.70
N VAL A 293 -7.30 9.63 -12.90
CA VAL A 293 -8.49 8.78 -12.83
C VAL A 293 -9.48 9.14 -13.95
N GLY A 294 -10.26 8.16 -14.41
CA GLY A 294 -11.32 8.38 -15.40
C GLY A 294 -10.87 8.46 -16.88
N VAL A 295 -9.61 8.17 -17.19
CA VAL A 295 -9.14 8.05 -18.58
C VAL A 295 -9.75 6.81 -19.25
N GLN A 296 -10.73 7.02 -20.11
CA GLN A 296 -11.44 5.96 -20.84
C GLN A 296 -10.66 5.51 -22.08
N SER A 297 -9.48 4.89 -21.90
CA SER A 297 -8.55 4.55 -22.99
C SER A 297 -9.20 3.62 -24.01
N ILE A 298 -9.73 2.49 -23.52
CA ILE A 298 -10.60 1.57 -24.25
C ILE A 298 -11.79 1.25 -23.32
N VAL A 299 -12.98 1.11 -23.88
CA VAL A 299 -14.18 0.66 -23.14
C VAL A 299 -14.78 -0.52 -23.86
N LEU A 300 -15.00 -1.62 -23.13
CA LEU A 300 -15.65 -2.83 -23.64
C LEU A 300 -17.12 -2.82 -23.18
N SER A 301 -18.02 -2.75 -24.16
CA SER A 301 -19.45 -2.54 -23.95
C SER A 301 -20.28 -3.44 -24.89
N ALA A 302 -21.60 -3.36 -24.80
CA ALA A 302 -22.52 -4.06 -25.69
C ALA A 302 -23.70 -3.15 -26.07
N LYS A 303 -24.25 -3.31 -27.27
CA LYS A 303 -25.36 -2.48 -27.80
C LYS A 303 -26.65 -2.60 -26.98
N GLU A 304 -26.77 -3.69 -26.25
CA GLU A 304 -27.89 -4.02 -25.37
C GLU A 304 -27.81 -3.30 -24.01
N LEU A 305 -26.70 -2.61 -23.71
CA LEU A 305 -26.53 -1.80 -22.49
C LEU A 305 -26.99 -0.35 -22.73
N GLY A 306 -27.64 0.23 -21.71
CA GLY A 306 -28.19 1.59 -21.73
C GLY A 306 -28.46 2.13 -20.31
N PRO A 307 -29.28 3.17 -20.14
CA PRO A 307 -29.51 3.83 -18.84
C PRO A 307 -30.01 2.95 -17.68
N ASN A 308 -30.57 1.77 -17.97
CA ASN A 308 -31.01 0.79 -16.96
C ASN A 308 -29.93 -0.25 -16.60
N THR A 309 -28.71 -0.11 -17.13
CA THR A 309 -27.62 -1.07 -16.94
C THR A 309 -27.31 -1.22 -15.46
N THR A 310 -27.27 -2.47 -15.01
CA THR A 310 -26.93 -2.83 -13.63
C THR A 310 -25.60 -3.56 -13.61
N LEU A 311 -24.67 -3.08 -12.77
CA LEU A 311 -23.44 -3.79 -12.47
C LEU A 311 -23.68 -4.79 -11.33
N THR A 312 -23.23 -6.02 -11.54
CA THR A 312 -23.30 -7.11 -10.58
C THR A 312 -21.94 -7.81 -10.44
N THR A 313 -21.67 -8.40 -9.27
CA THR A 313 -20.40 -9.08 -8.97
C THR A 313 -20.62 -10.47 -8.37
N ASP A 314 -19.85 -11.44 -8.85
CA ASP A 314 -19.82 -12.78 -8.29
C ASP A 314 -18.41 -13.40 -8.35
N GLN A 315 -18.25 -14.58 -7.74
CA GLN A 315 -16.96 -15.27 -7.60
C GLN A 315 -15.88 -14.42 -6.89
N LEU A 316 -16.29 -13.65 -5.88
CA LEU A 316 -15.43 -12.82 -5.05
C LEU A 316 -14.40 -13.70 -4.28
N THR A 317 -13.12 -13.39 -4.43
CA THR A 317 -11.98 -14.08 -3.79
C THR A 317 -10.90 -13.06 -3.43
N ASP A 318 -9.91 -13.45 -2.63
CA ASP A 318 -8.79 -12.59 -2.23
C ASP A 318 -8.01 -11.97 -3.41
N LEU A 319 -7.93 -12.67 -4.55
CA LEU A 319 -7.13 -12.25 -5.73
C LEU A 319 -7.96 -12.08 -7.03
N SER A 320 -9.29 -12.28 -7.00
CA SER A 320 -10.14 -12.16 -8.20
C SER A 320 -11.63 -11.92 -7.94
N VAL A 321 -12.33 -11.38 -8.94
CA VAL A 321 -13.78 -11.21 -8.99
C VAL A 321 -14.28 -11.36 -10.43
N ARG A 322 -15.55 -11.70 -10.63
CA ARG A 322 -16.22 -11.55 -11.93
C ARG A 322 -17.24 -10.42 -11.87
N VAL A 323 -17.10 -9.43 -12.76
CA VAL A 323 -18.05 -8.33 -12.96
C VAL A 323 -19.00 -8.71 -14.10
N SER A 324 -20.28 -8.45 -13.96
CA SER A 324 -21.32 -8.72 -14.95
C SER A 324 -22.17 -7.47 -15.21
N LEU A 325 -22.27 -7.04 -16.47
CA LEU A 325 -23.10 -5.91 -16.88
C LEU A 325 -24.39 -6.41 -17.53
N ARG A 326 -25.53 -6.08 -16.92
CA ARG A 326 -26.86 -6.55 -17.30
C ARG A 326 -27.71 -5.38 -17.82
N PRO A 327 -28.45 -5.50 -18.94
CA PRO A 327 -29.35 -4.45 -19.45
C PRO A 327 -30.40 -3.95 -18.45
N THR A 328 -30.84 -4.83 -17.55
CA THR A 328 -31.69 -4.58 -16.38
C THR A 328 -31.31 -5.60 -15.29
N PRO A 329 -31.68 -5.41 -14.00
CA PRO A 329 -31.29 -6.33 -12.92
C PRO A 329 -31.63 -7.81 -13.15
N HIS A 330 -32.74 -8.08 -13.83
CA HIS A 330 -33.24 -9.44 -14.10
C HIS A 330 -32.78 -10.02 -15.44
N SER A 331 -32.04 -9.25 -16.25
CA SER A 331 -31.53 -9.72 -17.54
C SER A 331 -30.31 -10.64 -17.35
N PRO A 332 -30.06 -11.60 -18.27
CA PRO A 332 -28.73 -12.21 -18.37
C PRO A 332 -27.67 -11.11 -18.65
N PRO A 333 -26.40 -11.30 -18.25
CA PRO A 333 -25.34 -10.34 -18.56
C PRO A 333 -25.12 -10.26 -20.08
N SER A 334 -25.04 -9.05 -20.63
CA SER A 334 -24.63 -8.86 -22.02
C SER A 334 -23.13 -9.07 -22.21
N VAL A 335 -22.36 -8.81 -21.15
CA VAL A 335 -20.92 -9.01 -21.09
C VAL A 335 -20.49 -9.30 -19.65
N GLN A 336 -19.53 -10.23 -19.49
CA GLN A 336 -18.90 -10.54 -18.20
C GLN A 336 -17.39 -10.34 -18.28
N PHE A 337 -16.78 -9.93 -17.16
CA PHE A 337 -15.37 -9.65 -17.04
C PHE A 337 -14.79 -10.45 -15.85
N PRO A 338 -14.06 -11.55 -16.10
CA PRO A 338 -13.22 -12.16 -15.07
C PRO A 338 -12.00 -11.25 -14.84
N LEU A 339 -11.88 -10.70 -13.63
CA LEU A 339 -10.84 -9.76 -13.23
C LEU A 339 -9.94 -10.43 -12.20
N VAL A 340 -8.65 -10.49 -12.50
CA VAL A 340 -7.62 -11.13 -11.67
C VAL A 340 -6.40 -10.21 -11.62
N GLN A 341 -5.87 -9.95 -10.43
CA GLN A 341 -4.66 -9.12 -10.26
C GLN A 341 -3.51 -9.63 -11.16
N GLY A 342 -2.80 -8.69 -11.76
CA GLY A 342 -1.74 -9.00 -12.72
C GLY A 342 -2.21 -9.51 -14.08
N THR A 343 -3.49 -9.44 -14.45
CA THR A 343 -3.89 -9.88 -15.80
C THR A 343 -3.23 -9.04 -16.91
N ALA A 344 -2.61 -9.70 -17.90
CA ALA A 344 -2.04 -9.02 -19.06
C ALA A 344 -3.07 -8.62 -20.13
N PHE A 345 -4.29 -9.16 -20.04
CA PHE A 345 -5.43 -8.79 -20.87
C PHE A 345 -6.65 -8.49 -20.00
N ILE A 346 -7.33 -7.37 -20.24
CA ILE A 346 -8.71 -7.25 -19.78
C ILE A 346 -9.59 -8.04 -20.75
N THR A 347 -10.38 -8.97 -20.22
CA THR A 347 -11.16 -9.93 -21.03
C THR A 347 -12.66 -9.69 -20.83
N ALA A 348 -13.38 -9.56 -21.94
CA ALA A 348 -14.83 -9.49 -22.01
C ALA A 348 -15.38 -10.78 -22.63
N VAL A 349 -16.27 -11.46 -21.92
CA VAL A 349 -16.97 -12.67 -22.36
C VAL A 349 -18.36 -12.29 -22.86
N TYR A 350 -18.68 -12.63 -24.11
CA TYR A 350 -19.97 -12.35 -24.76
C TYR A 350 -20.68 -13.65 -25.13
N ASN A 351 -22.01 -13.66 -24.97
CA ASN A 351 -22.85 -14.81 -25.34
C ASN A 351 -24.13 -14.38 -26.08
N GLY A 352 -23.97 -13.79 -27.27
CA GLY A 352 -25.08 -13.40 -28.15
C GLY A 352 -25.50 -11.93 -28.08
N SER A 353 -24.77 -11.12 -27.31
CA SER A 353 -24.87 -9.65 -27.35
C SER A 353 -23.96 -9.07 -28.45
N THR A 354 -24.13 -7.79 -28.77
CA THR A 354 -23.44 -7.10 -29.88
C THR A 354 -22.31 -6.21 -29.33
N PRO A 355 -21.03 -6.61 -29.44
CA PRO A 355 -19.93 -5.82 -28.87
C PRO A 355 -19.85 -4.39 -29.40
N LEU A 356 -19.61 -3.44 -28.48
CA LEU A 356 -19.18 -2.09 -28.79
C LEU A 356 -17.79 -1.88 -28.19
N ILE A 357 -16.85 -1.43 -29.01
CA ILE A 357 -15.50 -1.02 -28.59
C ILE A 357 -15.48 0.50 -28.69
N GLN A 358 -15.43 1.17 -27.54
CA GLN A 358 -15.47 2.63 -27.44
C GLN A 358 -14.18 3.19 -26.86
N THR A 359 -13.97 4.50 -26.99
CA THR A 359 -12.82 5.20 -26.39
C THR A 359 -13.16 6.67 -26.15
N GLY A 360 -12.73 7.21 -25.00
CA GLY A 360 -12.74 8.65 -24.68
C GLY A 360 -11.43 9.36 -25.02
N VAL A 361 -10.44 8.62 -25.55
CA VAL A 361 -9.15 9.13 -26.06
C VAL A 361 -9.20 9.30 -27.59
N TYR A 362 -10.16 8.65 -28.24
CA TYR A 362 -10.44 8.61 -29.68
C TYR A 362 -9.46 7.78 -30.51
N PHE A 363 -10.01 7.04 -31.49
CA PHE A 363 -9.27 6.27 -32.48
C PHE A 363 -8.69 7.20 -33.57
N ARG A 364 -7.39 7.07 -33.83
CA ARG A 364 -6.73 7.58 -35.03
C ARG A 364 -6.78 6.56 -36.17
N THR A 365 -6.52 5.29 -35.85
CA THR A 365 -6.62 4.17 -36.81
C THR A 365 -7.07 2.87 -36.15
N VAL A 366 -7.95 2.13 -36.81
CA VAL A 366 -8.36 0.76 -36.44
C VAL A 366 -7.93 -0.19 -37.56
N THR A 367 -7.01 -1.11 -37.30
CA THR A 367 -6.47 -2.04 -38.32
C THR A 367 -6.86 -3.47 -38.00
N ARG A 368 -7.69 -4.09 -38.85
CA ARG A 368 -8.05 -5.51 -38.76
C ARG A 368 -7.01 -6.38 -39.48
N ALA A 369 -6.48 -7.41 -38.83
CA ALA A 369 -5.61 -8.37 -39.47
C ALA A 369 -6.32 -9.10 -40.62
N THR A 370 -5.61 -9.34 -41.72
CA THR A 370 -6.09 -10.09 -42.91
C THR A 370 -5.97 -11.60 -42.76
N LYS A 371 -5.23 -12.07 -41.75
CA LYS A 371 -5.11 -13.47 -41.36
C LYS A 371 -5.50 -13.62 -39.90
N GLU A 372 -6.01 -14.79 -39.53
CA GLU A 372 -6.12 -15.17 -38.13
C GLU A 372 -4.72 -15.39 -37.54
N ILE A 373 -4.51 -14.97 -36.30
CA ILE A 373 -3.22 -15.11 -35.58
C ILE A 373 -3.11 -16.51 -34.96
N LYS A 374 -4.25 -17.04 -34.53
CA LYS A 374 -4.50 -18.42 -34.11
C LYS A 374 -5.87 -18.83 -34.68
N PRO A 375 -6.16 -20.13 -34.89
CA PRO A 375 -7.46 -20.58 -35.38
C PRO A 375 -8.62 -19.96 -34.57
N GLY A 376 -9.54 -19.28 -35.27
CA GLY A 376 -10.69 -18.57 -34.69
C GLY A 376 -10.37 -17.26 -33.95
N VAL A 377 -9.14 -16.75 -34.04
CA VAL A 377 -8.71 -15.50 -33.38
C VAL A 377 -8.47 -14.39 -34.40
N THR A 378 -9.40 -13.44 -34.47
CA THR A 378 -9.24 -12.19 -35.22
C THR A 378 -8.54 -11.13 -34.36
N ARG A 379 -7.45 -10.56 -34.86
CA ARG A 379 -6.73 -9.45 -34.20
C ARG A 379 -7.06 -8.10 -34.83
N TYR A 380 -7.19 -7.08 -33.99
CA TYR A 380 -7.24 -5.67 -34.36
C TYR A 380 -6.13 -4.89 -33.66
N LYS A 381 -5.50 -3.93 -34.34
CA LYS A 381 -4.56 -2.97 -33.77
C LYS A 381 -5.20 -1.58 -33.76
N LEU A 382 -5.39 -1.03 -32.57
CA LEU A 382 -6.08 0.22 -32.28
C LEU A 382 -5.03 1.27 -31.92
N ARG A 383 -4.89 2.33 -32.72
CA ARG A 383 -4.04 3.48 -32.39
C ARG A 383 -4.92 4.65 -31.98
N LEU A 384 -4.64 5.23 -30.83
CA LEU A 384 -5.41 6.32 -30.25
C LEU A 384 -4.75 7.69 -30.52
N GLU A 385 -5.48 8.77 -30.28
CA GLU A 385 -5.01 10.15 -30.57
C GLU A 385 -3.93 10.66 -29.60
N ASP A 386 -3.83 10.09 -28.39
CA ASP A 386 -2.69 10.27 -27.48
C ASP A 386 -1.38 9.61 -28.00
N GLY A 387 -1.47 8.85 -29.08
CA GLY A 387 -0.38 8.09 -29.68
C GLY A 387 -0.23 6.65 -29.14
N ALA A 388 -0.97 6.29 -28.08
CA ALA A 388 -0.94 4.95 -27.51
C ALA A 388 -1.49 3.92 -28.50
N THR A 389 -1.05 2.68 -28.30
CA THR A 389 -1.44 1.54 -29.14
C THR A 389 -1.99 0.43 -28.26
N TRP A 390 -3.15 -0.08 -28.65
CA TRP A 390 -3.84 -1.18 -27.98
C TRP A 390 -4.08 -2.31 -28.98
N LEU A 391 -3.90 -3.55 -28.53
CA LEU A 391 -4.18 -4.75 -29.30
C LEU A 391 -5.47 -5.37 -28.78
N LEU A 392 -6.34 -5.77 -29.70
CA LEU A 392 -7.61 -6.42 -29.42
C LEU A 392 -7.65 -7.78 -30.12
N TYR A 393 -7.96 -8.84 -29.37
CA TYR A 393 -8.06 -10.21 -29.85
C TYR A 393 -9.47 -10.73 -29.61
N ALA A 394 -10.16 -11.10 -30.67
CA ALA A 394 -11.49 -11.69 -30.61
C ALA A 394 -11.41 -13.18 -30.98
N HIS A 395 -11.51 -14.05 -29.98
CA HIS A 395 -11.61 -15.50 -30.14
C HIS A 395 -13.09 -15.90 -30.14
N HIS A 396 -13.59 -16.37 -31.28
CA HIS A 396 -15.01 -16.74 -31.42
C HIS A 396 -15.27 -18.18 -30.95
N ALA A 397 -16.52 -18.48 -30.57
CA ALA A 397 -16.93 -19.83 -30.23
C ALA A 397 -16.97 -20.75 -31.47
N ALA A 398 -16.80 -22.06 -31.26
CA ALA A 398 -16.86 -23.03 -32.35
C ALA A 398 -18.23 -22.98 -33.05
N GLY A 399 -18.22 -22.80 -34.38
CA GLY A 399 -19.43 -22.72 -35.21
C GLY A 399 -20.11 -21.34 -35.26
N THR A 400 -19.61 -20.33 -34.55
CA THR A 400 -20.09 -18.93 -34.66
C THR A 400 -19.17 -18.11 -35.56
N PRO A 401 -19.63 -16.98 -36.15
CA PRO A 401 -18.76 -16.16 -37.00
C PRO A 401 -17.67 -15.43 -36.19
N PRO A 402 -16.51 -15.13 -36.80
CA PRO A 402 -15.51 -14.26 -36.21
C PRO A 402 -16.05 -12.83 -36.01
N LEU A 403 -15.46 -12.09 -35.08
CA LEU A 403 -15.82 -10.68 -34.89
C LEU A 403 -15.47 -9.86 -36.15
N ASP A 404 -16.48 -9.25 -36.74
CA ASP A 404 -16.31 -8.16 -37.70
C ASP A 404 -16.93 -6.87 -37.15
N MET A 405 -16.20 -5.76 -37.31
CA MET A 405 -16.53 -4.47 -36.72
C MET A 405 -16.66 -3.40 -37.79
N HIS A 406 -17.59 -2.47 -37.56
CA HIS A 406 -17.75 -1.25 -38.31
C HIS A 406 -17.34 -0.06 -37.43
N VAL A 407 -16.26 0.62 -37.80
CA VAL A 407 -15.93 1.92 -37.22
C VAL A 407 -16.96 2.94 -37.70
N LEU A 408 -17.71 3.52 -36.77
CA LEU A 408 -18.78 4.48 -37.05
C LEU A 408 -18.26 5.92 -36.97
N ASN A 409 -17.44 6.20 -35.96
CA ASN A 409 -16.81 7.48 -35.71
C ASN A 409 -15.56 7.30 -34.83
N ASN A 410 -14.87 8.40 -34.51
CA ASN A 410 -13.60 8.37 -33.78
C ASN A 410 -13.74 7.84 -32.33
N GLY A 411 -14.94 7.76 -31.76
CA GLY A 411 -15.20 7.20 -30.42
C GLY A 411 -15.77 5.78 -30.40
N LEU A 412 -16.15 5.20 -31.55
CA LEU A 412 -16.98 3.98 -31.60
C LEU A 412 -16.68 3.05 -32.79
N ALA A 413 -16.35 1.79 -32.47
CA ALA A 413 -16.44 0.66 -33.37
C ALA A 413 -17.50 -0.34 -32.86
N GLN A 414 -18.45 -0.71 -33.72
CA GLN A 414 -19.59 -1.58 -33.38
C GLN A 414 -19.49 -2.91 -34.15
N ALA A 415 -19.72 -4.03 -33.48
CA ALA A 415 -19.84 -5.34 -34.15
C ALA A 415 -21.03 -5.37 -35.13
N ARG A 416 -20.87 -6.03 -36.28
CA ARG A 416 -21.95 -6.13 -37.29
C ARG A 416 -23.16 -6.97 -36.85
N GLY A 417 -23.04 -7.73 -35.77
CA GLY A 417 -24.11 -8.52 -35.18
C GLY A 417 -23.69 -9.18 -33.87
N PRO A 418 -24.52 -10.08 -33.32
CA PRO A 418 -24.25 -10.86 -32.12
C PRO A 418 -22.89 -11.58 -32.16
N PHE A 419 -22.18 -11.57 -31.03
CA PHE A 419 -20.92 -12.28 -30.85
C PHE A 419 -21.03 -13.30 -29.70
N HIS A 420 -20.48 -14.49 -29.94
CA HIS A 420 -20.28 -15.51 -28.90
C HIS A 420 -18.79 -15.86 -28.87
N GLY A 421 -18.15 -15.67 -27.72
CA GLY A 421 -16.70 -15.80 -27.58
C GLY A 421 -16.13 -14.79 -26.60
N VAL A 422 -14.82 -14.52 -26.71
CA VAL A 422 -14.12 -13.57 -25.84
C VAL A 422 -13.39 -12.49 -26.64
N VAL A 423 -13.46 -11.26 -26.13
CA VAL A 423 -12.69 -10.11 -26.61
C VAL A 423 -11.69 -9.75 -25.52
N GLN A 424 -10.40 -9.83 -25.85
CA GLN A 424 -9.29 -9.47 -24.97
C GLN A 424 -8.63 -8.20 -25.46
N VAL A 425 -8.29 -7.28 -24.56
CA VAL A 425 -7.50 -6.08 -24.91
C VAL A 425 -6.31 -5.87 -23.99
N ALA A 426 -5.22 -5.37 -24.56
CA ALA A 426 -3.99 -5.03 -23.86
C ALA A 426 -3.28 -3.83 -24.53
N LYS A 427 -2.52 -3.07 -23.75
CA LYS A 427 -1.68 -1.96 -24.25
C LYS A 427 -0.37 -2.51 -24.80
N ASP A 428 -0.01 -2.10 -26.02
CA ASP A 428 1.26 -2.41 -26.69
C ASP A 428 2.24 -1.25 -26.47
N PRO A 429 3.28 -1.41 -25.62
CA PRO A 429 4.34 -0.41 -25.45
C PRO A 429 5.37 -0.44 -26.61
N GLY A 430 5.17 -1.27 -27.63
CA GLY A 430 6.12 -1.48 -28.72
C GLY A 430 7.21 -2.48 -28.35
N GLY A 431 8.36 -2.39 -29.02
CA GLY A 431 9.56 -3.19 -28.69
C GLY A 431 9.41 -4.71 -28.82
N GLY A 432 8.47 -5.19 -29.66
CA GLY A 432 8.13 -6.62 -29.77
C GLY A 432 7.01 -7.10 -28.83
N GLY A 433 6.30 -6.18 -28.15
CA GLY A 433 5.14 -6.51 -27.31
C GLY A 433 4.03 -7.25 -28.07
N GLU A 434 3.78 -6.89 -29.34
CA GLU A 434 2.81 -7.55 -30.22
C GLU A 434 3.03 -9.07 -30.32
N ASP A 435 4.26 -9.54 -30.56
CA ASP A 435 4.56 -10.97 -30.68
C ASP A 435 4.29 -11.75 -29.38
N VAL A 436 4.52 -11.12 -28.23
CA VAL A 436 4.27 -11.69 -26.90
C VAL A 436 2.77 -11.80 -26.63
N TYR A 437 1.98 -10.79 -27.02
CA TYR A 437 0.52 -10.83 -26.90
C TYR A 437 -0.12 -11.79 -27.92
N ASP A 438 0.38 -11.84 -29.17
CA ASP A 438 -0.03 -12.83 -30.18
C ASP A 438 0.20 -14.27 -29.68
N ALA A 439 1.36 -14.53 -29.06
CA ALA A 439 1.66 -15.83 -28.47
C ALA A 439 0.73 -16.19 -27.29
N ALA A 440 0.26 -15.22 -26.51
CA ALA A 440 -0.55 -15.43 -25.30
C ALA A 440 -2.07 -15.33 -25.46
N CYS A 441 -2.57 -14.72 -26.55
CA CYS A 441 -4.00 -14.46 -26.72
C CYS A 441 -4.86 -15.74 -26.83
N GLY A 442 -6.15 -15.60 -26.50
CA GLY A 442 -7.15 -16.67 -26.48
C GLY A 442 -7.34 -17.33 -25.11
N ALA A 443 -6.35 -17.27 -24.21
CA ALA A 443 -6.48 -17.71 -22.81
C ALA A 443 -6.53 -16.51 -21.86
N TYR A 444 -7.25 -16.66 -20.74
CA TYR A 444 -7.40 -15.63 -19.71
C TYR A 444 -7.52 -16.24 -18.31
N PRO A 445 -7.05 -15.54 -17.26
CA PRO A 445 -7.21 -15.98 -15.89
C PRO A 445 -8.67 -15.82 -15.41
N VAL A 446 -9.11 -16.71 -14.53
CA VAL A 446 -10.43 -16.68 -13.85
C VAL A 446 -10.30 -16.85 -12.33
N GLY A 447 -9.08 -16.68 -11.81
CA GLY A 447 -8.75 -16.63 -10.39
C GLY A 447 -7.45 -17.36 -10.07
N VAL A 448 -7.07 -17.34 -8.80
CA VAL A 448 -5.81 -17.93 -8.32
C VAL A 448 -6.11 -19.04 -7.30
N HIS A 449 -5.31 -20.09 -7.30
CA HIS A 449 -5.11 -20.96 -6.15
C HIS A 449 -3.75 -20.60 -5.54
N LEU A 450 -3.78 -20.00 -4.35
CA LEU A 450 -2.59 -19.73 -3.54
C LEU A 450 -2.19 -21.01 -2.78
N SER A 451 -0.91 -21.36 -2.77
CA SER A 451 -0.37 -22.43 -1.93
C SER A 451 0.99 -22.02 -1.34
N GLY A 452 1.31 -22.44 -0.12
CA GLY A 452 2.51 -21.99 0.61
C GLY A 452 3.26 -23.15 1.26
N ALA A 453 4.56 -23.28 0.98
CA ALA A 453 5.39 -24.35 1.53
C ALA A 453 6.62 -23.74 2.23
N VAL A 454 6.92 -24.23 3.44
CA VAL A 454 8.08 -23.79 4.23
C VAL A 454 8.88 -24.99 4.69
N HIS A 455 10.19 -24.94 4.48
CA HIS A 455 11.14 -26.01 4.81
C HIS A 455 12.04 -25.55 5.94
N ALA A 456 11.93 -26.21 7.10
CA ALA A 456 12.85 -26.03 8.21
C ALA A 456 14.26 -26.53 7.81
N GLY A 457 15.27 -25.71 8.08
CA GLY A 457 16.67 -26.03 7.75
C GLY A 457 17.64 -25.21 8.60
N ALA A 458 18.85 -25.74 8.80
CA ALA A 458 19.91 -25.03 9.50
C ALA A 458 20.24 -23.71 8.79
N GLY A 459 20.41 -22.63 9.57
CA GLY A 459 20.60 -21.27 9.03
C GLY A 459 19.33 -20.45 8.84
N GLY A 460 18.14 -21.00 9.12
CA GLY A 460 16.89 -20.23 9.13
C GLY A 460 15.85 -20.69 8.11
N GLY A 461 16.09 -21.75 7.34
CA GLY A 461 15.09 -22.35 6.45
C GLY A 461 14.61 -21.48 5.28
N ALA A 462 13.89 -22.12 4.37
CA ALA A 462 13.37 -21.47 3.15
C ALA A 462 11.84 -21.51 3.12
N GLY A 463 11.23 -20.40 2.74
CA GLY A 463 9.78 -20.27 2.51
C GLY A 463 9.47 -20.12 1.03
N SER A 464 8.24 -20.44 0.64
CA SER A 464 7.76 -20.21 -0.72
C SER A 464 6.25 -20.02 -0.74
N TYR A 465 5.78 -19.21 -1.68
CA TYR A 465 4.37 -19.07 -2.02
C TYR A 465 4.19 -19.18 -3.54
N THR A 466 3.13 -19.86 -3.96
CA THR A 466 2.86 -20.17 -5.36
C THR A 466 1.47 -19.68 -5.75
N PHE A 467 1.41 -18.89 -6.82
CA PHE A 467 0.16 -18.59 -7.50
C PHE A 467 -0.02 -19.62 -8.61
N ARG A 468 -1.03 -20.48 -8.49
CA ARG A 468 -1.48 -21.33 -9.60
C ARG A 468 -2.72 -20.70 -10.21
N PHE A 469 -2.59 -20.17 -11.42
CA PHE A 469 -3.70 -19.48 -12.08
C PHE A 469 -4.71 -20.50 -12.61
N ARG A 470 -5.99 -20.30 -12.28
CA ARG A 470 -7.11 -20.95 -12.98
C ARG A 470 -7.38 -20.16 -14.25
N LYS A 471 -7.54 -20.84 -15.38
CA LYS A 471 -7.71 -20.20 -16.70
C LYS A 471 -8.92 -20.75 -17.46
N ALA A 472 -9.39 -19.97 -18.43
CA ALA A 472 -10.40 -20.35 -19.40
C ALA A 472 -10.04 -19.82 -20.81
N GLY A 473 -10.85 -20.16 -21.81
CA GLY A 473 -10.57 -19.88 -23.22
C GLY A 473 -9.77 -21.01 -23.87
N MET A 474 -8.71 -20.67 -24.61
CA MET A 474 -7.84 -21.64 -25.28
C MET A 474 -6.92 -22.36 -24.29
N GLU A 475 -7.37 -23.48 -23.72
CA GLU A 475 -6.65 -24.21 -22.64
C GLU A 475 -5.18 -24.54 -22.95
N ALA A 476 -4.86 -24.83 -24.21
CA ALA A 476 -3.50 -25.15 -24.65
C ALA A 476 -2.54 -23.93 -24.70
N VAL A 477 -3.06 -22.70 -24.58
CA VAL A 477 -2.26 -21.47 -24.56
C VAL A 477 -1.84 -21.15 -23.13
N THR A 478 -0.56 -20.90 -22.91
CA THR A 478 -0.02 -20.46 -21.60
C THR A 478 -0.45 -19.03 -21.31
N LEU A 479 -0.88 -18.76 -20.08
CA LEU A 479 -1.21 -17.41 -19.63
C LEU A 479 -0.02 -16.45 -19.70
N LEU A 480 -0.34 -15.17 -19.90
CA LEU A 480 0.55 -14.04 -19.72
C LEU A 480 0.00 -13.18 -18.57
N MET A 481 0.82 -12.95 -17.55
CA MET A 481 0.45 -12.21 -16.35
C MET A 481 1.58 -11.22 -15.99
N TYR A 482 1.27 -10.06 -15.41
CA TYR A 482 2.21 -9.00 -15.03
C TYR A 482 2.68 -9.13 -13.58
N ALA A 483 3.99 -9.21 -13.38
CA ALA A 483 4.60 -9.36 -12.07
C ALA A 483 5.16 -8.03 -11.54
N LEU A 484 4.73 -7.62 -10.33
CA LEU A 484 5.32 -6.50 -9.59
C LEU A 484 6.81 -6.74 -9.24
N PRO A 485 7.64 -5.69 -9.04
CA PRO A 485 9.07 -5.82 -8.73
C PRO A 485 9.45 -6.81 -7.60
N HIS A 486 8.68 -6.85 -6.50
CA HIS A 486 8.95 -7.77 -5.39
C HIS A 486 8.67 -9.25 -5.73
N HIS A 487 7.84 -9.55 -6.74
CA HIS A 487 7.73 -10.88 -7.33
C HIS A 487 8.94 -11.19 -8.24
N GLN A 488 9.29 -10.24 -9.12
CA GLN A 488 10.38 -10.39 -10.10
C GLN A 488 11.72 -10.74 -9.44
N SER A 489 11.98 -10.21 -8.24
CA SER A 489 13.19 -10.44 -7.45
C SER A 489 13.17 -11.76 -6.66
N SER A 490 11.98 -12.26 -6.27
CA SER A 490 11.81 -13.49 -5.48
C SER A 490 11.48 -14.75 -6.28
N PHE A 491 11.17 -14.63 -7.58
CA PHE A 491 10.85 -15.77 -8.44
C PHE A 491 11.92 -16.87 -8.42
N ASP A 492 11.48 -18.12 -8.32
CA ASP A 492 12.29 -19.31 -8.52
C ASP A 492 12.91 -19.37 -9.93
N ALA A 493 13.85 -20.28 -10.16
CA ALA A 493 14.53 -20.40 -11.46
C ALA A 493 13.56 -20.70 -12.63
N ALA A 494 12.52 -21.51 -12.41
CA ALA A 494 11.54 -21.85 -13.44
C ALA A 494 10.65 -20.66 -13.81
N THR A 495 10.11 -19.94 -12.82
CA THR A 495 9.27 -18.76 -13.04
C THR A 495 10.07 -17.62 -13.64
N ARG A 496 11.30 -17.39 -13.15
CA ARG A 496 12.23 -16.37 -13.66
C ARG A 496 12.59 -16.62 -15.13
N GLY A 497 12.71 -17.89 -15.53
CA GLY A 497 12.89 -18.31 -16.93
C GLY A 497 11.69 -18.05 -17.86
N ARG A 498 10.53 -17.63 -17.34
CA ARG A 498 9.32 -17.28 -18.11
C ARG A 498 9.08 -15.78 -18.26
N MET A 499 9.96 -14.94 -17.71
CA MET A 499 9.85 -13.47 -17.77
C MET A 499 10.18 -12.95 -19.18
N THR A 500 9.19 -12.37 -19.84
CA THR A 500 9.31 -11.82 -21.21
C THR A 500 10.05 -10.47 -21.23
N ALA A 501 10.22 -9.85 -22.41
CA ALA A 501 10.73 -8.48 -22.50
C ALA A 501 9.67 -7.40 -22.17
N LEU A 502 8.39 -7.75 -22.28
CA LEU A 502 7.24 -6.86 -22.17
C LEU A 502 7.08 -6.31 -20.73
N ARG A 503 6.89 -4.99 -20.64
CA ARG A 503 6.84 -4.19 -19.41
C ARG A 503 5.78 -3.12 -19.52
N LEU A 504 5.15 -2.77 -18.40
CA LEU A 504 4.23 -1.65 -18.29
C LEU A 504 4.44 -0.95 -16.94
N ASP A 505 4.24 0.38 -16.92
CA ASP A 505 4.16 1.14 -15.68
C ASP A 505 2.99 0.62 -14.82
N THR A 506 3.13 0.67 -13.51
CA THR A 506 2.00 0.51 -12.59
C THR A 506 1.72 1.85 -11.91
N PRO A 507 0.52 2.09 -11.35
CA PRO A 507 0.26 3.35 -10.68
C PRO A 507 1.25 3.68 -9.56
N THR A 508 1.52 2.76 -8.61
CA THR A 508 2.31 3.03 -7.39
C THR A 508 3.40 2.00 -7.03
N LYS A 509 3.60 0.96 -7.85
CA LYS A 509 4.49 -0.19 -7.54
C LYS A 509 5.63 -0.36 -8.56
N GLY A 510 6.03 0.72 -9.23
CA GLY A 510 7.08 0.73 -10.24
C GLY A 510 6.68 0.04 -11.55
N VAL A 511 7.64 -0.57 -12.24
CA VAL A 511 7.42 -1.22 -13.56
C VAL A 511 7.12 -2.72 -13.40
N ALA A 512 5.91 -3.13 -13.77
CA ALA A 512 5.55 -4.53 -13.86
C ALA A 512 6.09 -5.16 -15.15
N ARG A 513 6.36 -6.47 -15.09
CA ARG A 513 6.95 -7.23 -16.22
C ARG A 513 6.16 -8.50 -16.50
N ALA A 514 5.85 -8.75 -17.77
CA ALA A 514 4.97 -9.86 -18.13
C ALA A 514 5.71 -11.21 -18.13
N VAL A 515 5.04 -12.25 -17.61
CA VAL A 515 5.54 -13.61 -17.40
C VAL A 515 4.61 -14.60 -18.09
N ALA A 516 5.16 -15.44 -18.95
CA ALA A 516 4.41 -16.43 -19.72
C ALA A 516 4.36 -17.78 -18.99
N ALA A 517 3.47 -17.91 -17.99
CA ALA A 517 3.33 -19.09 -17.16
C ALA A 517 1.93 -19.24 -16.53
N ASP A 518 1.43 -20.48 -16.46
CA ASP A 518 0.17 -20.82 -15.77
C ASP A 518 0.33 -20.94 -14.23
N ALA A 519 1.56 -20.86 -13.72
CA ALA A 519 1.85 -20.75 -12.29
C ALA A 519 3.17 -19.99 -12.05
N TRP A 520 3.27 -19.31 -10.92
CA TRP A 520 4.47 -18.63 -10.42
C TRP A 520 4.83 -19.13 -9.03
N THR A 521 6.12 -19.33 -8.76
CA THR A 521 6.63 -19.62 -7.41
C THR A 521 7.61 -18.53 -6.99
N MET A 522 7.32 -17.91 -5.85
CA MET A 522 8.14 -16.91 -5.17
C MET A 522 8.82 -17.57 -3.96
N VAL A 523 10.08 -17.24 -3.71
CA VAL A 523 10.94 -17.91 -2.73
C VAL A 523 11.55 -16.92 -1.74
N GLU A 524 11.37 -17.21 -0.46
CA GLU A 524 12.03 -16.57 0.67
C GLU A 524 13.22 -17.42 1.11
N ALA A 525 14.44 -17.08 0.66
CA ALA A 525 15.63 -17.87 0.93
C ALA A 525 16.11 -17.83 2.39
N GLU A 526 15.75 -16.76 3.12
CA GLU A 526 16.13 -16.53 4.52
C GLU A 526 14.86 -16.17 5.32
N MET A 527 14.19 -17.18 5.88
CA MET A 527 12.97 -16.97 6.66
C MET A 527 13.28 -16.45 8.08
N PRO A 528 12.57 -15.44 8.60
CA PRO A 528 12.85 -14.81 9.90
C PRO A 528 12.38 -15.65 11.11
N TRP A 529 12.68 -16.96 11.12
CA TRP A 529 12.30 -17.87 12.21
C TRP A 529 12.92 -17.49 13.55
N GLY A 530 14.13 -16.94 13.57
CA GLY A 530 14.80 -16.51 14.82
C GLY A 530 14.21 -15.28 15.51
N VAL A 531 13.29 -14.54 14.86
CA VAL A 531 12.58 -13.42 15.49
C VAL A 531 11.67 -13.94 16.60
N GLU A 532 12.03 -13.70 17.85
CA GLU A 532 11.25 -14.10 19.03
C GLU A 532 10.82 -12.87 19.85
N PHE A 533 10.53 -13.05 21.14
CA PHE A 533 9.97 -12.01 22.01
C PHE A 533 10.95 -10.91 22.46
N VAL A 534 12.27 -11.15 22.41
CA VAL A 534 13.31 -10.22 22.88
C VAL A 534 14.12 -9.66 21.69
N PRO A 535 14.83 -8.51 21.83
CA PRO A 535 15.54 -7.86 20.72
C PRO A 535 16.43 -8.81 19.93
N TRP A 536 16.30 -8.74 18.60
CA TRP A 536 16.87 -9.69 17.66
C TRP A 536 17.49 -8.98 16.46
N LYS A 537 18.56 -9.56 15.90
CA LYS A 537 19.11 -9.15 14.59
C LYS A 537 19.25 -10.30 13.60
N PRO A 538 19.01 -10.03 12.30
CA PRO A 538 19.39 -10.95 11.22
C PRO A 538 20.86 -11.35 11.34
N GLY A 539 21.15 -12.65 11.22
CA GLY A 539 22.51 -13.21 11.35
C GLY A 539 23.08 -13.29 12.77
N THR A 540 22.68 -12.42 13.70
CA THR A 540 23.24 -12.36 15.07
C THR A 540 22.39 -13.07 16.12
N GLY A 541 21.08 -13.20 15.91
CA GLY A 541 20.16 -13.85 16.86
C GLY A 541 19.59 -12.91 17.92
N SER A 542 19.12 -13.47 19.04
CA SER A 542 18.36 -12.77 20.10
C SER A 542 19.22 -12.42 21.32
N VAL A 543 18.94 -11.31 22.00
CA VAL A 543 19.58 -10.92 23.27
C VAL A 543 18.57 -11.00 24.41
N SER A 544 18.71 -12.03 25.25
CA SER A 544 17.77 -12.38 26.31
C SER A 544 18.21 -12.00 27.73
N VAL A 545 19.43 -11.50 27.95
CA VAL A 545 19.89 -11.13 29.31
C VAL A 545 20.68 -9.82 29.26
N LEU A 546 20.24 -8.84 30.05
CA LEU A 546 20.91 -7.53 30.20
C LEU A 546 22.01 -7.57 31.28
N GLY A 547 23.00 -6.68 31.15
CA GLY A 547 24.06 -6.50 32.15
C GLY A 547 23.53 -6.03 33.51
N GLU A 548 24.19 -6.42 34.60
CA GLU A 548 23.72 -6.19 35.98
C GLU A 548 23.47 -4.71 36.30
N ALA A 549 24.39 -3.81 35.93
CA ALA A 549 24.23 -2.37 36.11
C ALA A 549 23.00 -1.81 35.36
N THR A 550 22.74 -2.30 34.14
CA THR A 550 21.54 -1.95 33.37
C THR A 550 20.27 -2.48 34.05
N ARG A 551 20.27 -3.73 34.51
CA ARG A 551 19.13 -4.33 35.24
C ARG A 551 18.80 -3.54 36.50
N GLY A 552 19.81 -3.12 37.27
CA GLY A 552 19.63 -2.30 38.47
C GLY A 552 19.07 -0.91 38.19
N PHE A 553 19.49 -0.25 37.10
CA PHE A 553 18.91 1.03 36.68
C PHE A 553 17.45 0.87 36.22
N VAL A 554 17.20 -0.08 35.32
CA VAL A 554 15.88 -0.27 34.69
C VAL A 554 14.83 -0.78 35.69
N HIS A 555 15.19 -1.60 36.69
CA HIS A 555 14.26 -2.13 37.71
C HIS A 555 13.39 -1.04 38.35
N ASN A 556 13.94 0.12 38.69
CA ASN A 556 13.15 1.21 39.27
C ASN A 556 12.12 1.78 38.28
N VAL A 557 12.47 1.89 36.99
CA VAL A 557 11.56 2.33 35.92
C VAL A 557 10.45 1.28 35.72
N THR A 558 10.81 0.00 35.66
CA THR A 558 9.89 -1.12 35.49
C THR A 558 8.92 -1.26 36.66
N LEU A 559 9.40 -1.08 37.89
CA LEU A 559 8.56 -1.07 39.08
C LEU A 559 7.53 0.07 39.02
N GLN A 560 7.92 1.27 38.59
CA GLN A 560 7.00 2.40 38.41
C GLN A 560 6.00 2.14 37.27
N GLU A 561 6.44 1.64 36.10
CA GLU A 561 5.53 1.38 34.98
C GLU A 561 4.54 0.23 35.26
N LEU A 562 4.95 -0.85 35.93
CA LEU A 562 4.04 -1.95 36.32
C LEU A 562 3.13 -1.61 37.50
N SER A 563 3.41 -0.52 38.21
CA SER A 563 2.52 0.02 39.26
C SER A 563 1.41 0.91 38.71
N GLN A 564 1.44 1.24 37.41
CA GLN A 564 0.37 1.98 36.76
C GLN A 564 -0.92 1.14 36.64
N ASN A 565 -2.08 1.79 36.71
CA ASN A 565 -3.37 1.11 36.59
C ASN A 565 -3.66 0.67 35.14
N MET A 566 -3.18 -0.53 34.79
CA MET A 566 -3.34 -1.14 33.46
C MET A 566 -4.82 -1.29 33.08
N VAL A 567 -5.67 -1.64 34.04
CA VAL A 567 -7.11 -1.85 33.83
C VAL A 567 -7.79 -0.55 33.40
N LYS A 568 -7.42 0.60 33.96
CA LYS A 568 -7.94 1.92 33.56
C LYS A 568 -7.33 2.42 32.25
N GLN A 569 -6.02 2.25 32.03
CA GLN A 569 -5.38 2.73 30.78
C GLN A 569 -5.85 1.95 29.53
N SER A 570 -6.32 0.71 29.69
CA SER A 570 -6.91 -0.12 28.63
C SER A 570 -8.45 -0.11 28.63
N ASP A 571 -9.09 0.95 29.13
CA ASP A 571 -10.55 1.12 29.15
C ASP A 571 -11.01 2.23 28.20
N GLN A 572 -10.52 2.21 26.97
CA GLN A 572 -10.82 3.25 25.99
C GLN A 572 -12.11 2.93 25.22
N ASP A 573 -12.68 3.95 24.59
CA ASP A 573 -13.78 3.90 23.62
C ASP A 573 -13.33 3.49 22.21
N SER A 574 -12.07 3.07 22.08
CA SER A 574 -11.48 2.54 20.85
C SER A 574 -10.76 1.22 21.13
N MET A 575 -10.92 0.25 20.23
CA MET A 575 -10.13 -0.99 20.25
C MET A 575 -8.65 -0.71 19.91
N TYR A 576 -8.37 0.23 19.01
CA TYR A 576 -6.99 0.65 18.69
C TYR A 576 -6.25 1.15 19.93
N PHE A 577 -6.75 2.21 20.57
CA PHE A 577 -6.10 2.80 21.74
C PHE A 577 -6.05 1.83 22.94
N SER A 578 -7.09 1.00 23.12
CA SER A 578 -7.06 -0.08 24.12
C SER A 578 -5.97 -1.12 23.84
N GLY A 579 -5.78 -1.50 22.57
CA GLY A 579 -4.74 -2.43 22.12
C GLY A 579 -3.33 -1.90 22.39
N LYS A 580 -3.06 -0.63 22.08
CA LYS A 580 -1.76 0.01 22.35
C LYS A 580 -1.42 0.00 23.84
N ALA A 581 -2.38 0.34 24.70
CA ALA A 581 -2.19 0.28 26.15
C ALA A 581 -1.86 -1.14 26.63
N LEU A 582 -2.56 -2.16 26.13
CA LEU A 582 -2.30 -3.56 26.47
C LEU A 582 -0.91 -4.02 26.00
N ALA A 583 -0.51 -3.71 24.76
CA ALA A 583 0.76 -4.12 24.19
C ALA A 583 1.97 -3.46 24.86
N LYS A 584 1.83 -2.20 25.30
CA LYS A 584 2.78 -1.55 26.21
C LYS A 584 3.01 -2.37 27.47
N PHE A 585 1.96 -2.69 28.21
CA PHE A 585 2.09 -3.45 29.46
C PHE A 585 2.60 -4.87 29.22
N ALA A 586 2.26 -5.49 28.07
CA ALA A 586 2.88 -6.73 27.63
C ALA A 586 4.40 -6.59 27.48
N SER A 587 4.90 -5.56 26.78
CA SER A 587 6.34 -5.32 26.60
C SER A 587 7.10 -5.07 27.91
N ILE A 588 6.48 -4.38 28.88
CA ILE A 588 7.09 -4.14 30.21
C ILE A 588 7.19 -5.46 31.00
N VAL A 589 6.09 -6.23 31.08
CA VAL A 589 6.06 -7.52 31.79
C VAL A 589 7.05 -8.52 31.17
N LEU A 590 7.15 -8.52 29.84
CA LEU A 590 8.08 -9.34 29.07
C LEU A 590 9.56 -8.97 29.34
N ALA A 591 9.89 -7.68 29.30
CA ALA A 591 11.22 -7.20 29.64
C ALA A 591 11.61 -7.53 31.09
N ALA A 592 10.67 -7.40 32.03
CA ALA A 592 10.87 -7.79 33.42
C ALA A 592 11.18 -9.29 33.57
N HIS A 593 10.44 -10.17 32.89
CA HIS A 593 10.64 -11.62 32.99
C HIS A 593 11.90 -12.09 32.26
N ASP A 594 11.96 -11.87 30.94
CA ASP A 594 12.98 -12.48 30.09
C ASP A 594 14.29 -11.70 30.18
N MET A 595 14.28 -10.39 29.88
CA MET A 595 15.49 -9.57 29.72
C MET A 595 16.15 -9.18 31.05
N MET A 596 15.34 -9.00 32.11
CA MET A 596 15.80 -8.61 33.44
C MET A 596 15.80 -9.77 34.45
N GLY A 597 15.15 -10.90 34.16
CA GLY A 597 15.08 -12.05 35.08
C GLY A 597 14.29 -11.79 36.38
N ASP A 598 13.55 -10.68 36.47
CA ASP A 598 12.79 -10.26 37.65
C ASP A 598 11.40 -10.92 37.63
N LYS A 599 11.40 -12.23 37.85
CA LYS A 599 10.20 -13.07 37.82
C LYS A 599 9.12 -12.68 38.83
N PRO A 600 9.44 -12.27 40.09
CA PRO A 600 8.43 -11.76 41.02
C PRO A 600 7.71 -10.52 40.50
N LEU A 601 8.46 -9.52 40.02
CA LEU A 601 7.88 -8.28 39.47
C LEU A 601 7.07 -8.56 38.19
N ALA A 602 7.59 -9.41 37.31
CA ALA A 602 6.88 -9.83 36.11
C ALA A 602 5.58 -10.58 36.43
N GLN A 603 5.57 -11.51 37.40
CA GLN A 603 4.36 -12.22 37.81
C GLN A 603 3.29 -11.26 38.35
N ALA A 604 3.68 -10.27 39.15
CA ALA A 604 2.77 -9.25 39.68
C ALA A 604 2.14 -8.41 38.54
N GLY A 605 2.96 -7.93 37.59
CA GLY A 605 2.49 -7.22 36.41
C GLY A 605 1.60 -8.07 35.50
N LEU A 606 1.96 -9.33 35.28
CA LEU A 606 1.20 -10.30 34.48
C LEU A 606 -0.20 -10.55 35.05
N GLY A 607 -0.37 -10.53 36.37
CA GLY A 607 -1.67 -10.60 37.03
C GLY A 607 -2.59 -9.41 36.70
N GLN A 608 -2.03 -8.20 36.69
CA GLN A 608 -2.77 -7.00 36.26
C GLN A 608 -3.08 -7.03 34.75
N LEU A 609 -2.12 -7.42 33.91
CA LEU A 609 -2.29 -7.52 32.46
C LEU A 609 -3.39 -8.52 32.06
N LYS A 610 -3.42 -9.70 32.70
CA LYS A 610 -4.52 -10.68 32.53
C LYS A 610 -5.87 -10.12 32.96
N THR A 611 -5.91 -9.34 34.04
CA THR A 611 -7.14 -8.69 34.55
C THR A 611 -7.66 -7.63 33.57
N ALA A 612 -6.76 -6.85 32.97
CA ALA A 612 -7.06 -5.88 31.92
C ALA A 612 -7.57 -6.56 30.64
N PHE A 613 -6.83 -7.56 30.12
CA PHE A 613 -7.23 -8.32 28.92
C PHE A 613 -8.57 -9.03 29.10
N ALA A 614 -8.90 -9.49 30.31
CA ALA A 614 -10.17 -10.14 30.62
C ALA A 614 -11.40 -9.22 30.42
N ARG A 615 -11.25 -7.89 30.27
CA ARG A 615 -12.34 -7.03 29.75
C ARG A 615 -12.77 -7.48 28.35
N PHE A 616 -11.80 -7.63 27.46
CA PHE A 616 -11.99 -7.93 26.03
C PHE A 616 -12.36 -9.39 25.80
N GLY A 617 -11.67 -10.33 26.48
CA GLY A 617 -12.02 -11.76 26.42
C GLY A 617 -13.44 -12.07 26.91
N ARG A 618 -13.99 -11.28 27.85
CA ARG A 618 -15.40 -11.35 28.29
C ARG A 618 -16.35 -10.47 27.48
N ASN A 619 -15.84 -9.68 26.53
CA ASN A 619 -16.57 -8.73 25.69
C ASN A 619 -17.34 -7.67 26.52
N LYS A 620 -16.58 -6.89 27.30
CA LYS A 620 -17.05 -5.89 28.28
C LYS A 620 -16.30 -4.54 28.22
N GLN A 621 -15.63 -4.26 27.11
CA GLN A 621 -15.14 -2.93 26.76
C GLN A 621 -16.28 -2.00 26.33
N GLN A 622 -16.00 -0.70 26.20
CA GLN A 622 -17.02 0.33 26.00
C GLN A 622 -17.92 0.06 24.76
N PHE A 623 -17.31 -0.32 23.63
CA PHE A 623 -18.01 -0.87 22.47
C PHE A 623 -17.69 -2.37 22.32
N PRO A 624 -18.60 -3.28 22.72
CA PRO A 624 -18.42 -4.71 22.54
C PRO A 624 -18.18 -5.11 21.08
N LEU A 625 -17.46 -6.21 20.87
CA LEU A 625 -17.35 -6.82 19.56
C LEU A 625 -18.63 -7.60 19.22
N THR A 626 -19.02 -7.57 17.96
CA THR A 626 -20.13 -8.34 17.40
C THR A 626 -19.71 -9.00 16.09
N TYR A 627 -20.11 -10.26 15.90
CA TYR A 627 -20.01 -10.91 14.60
C TYR A 627 -21.18 -10.48 13.73
N GLU A 628 -20.91 -9.74 12.66
CA GLU A 628 -21.90 -9.39 11.66
C GLU A 628 -21.82 -10.35 10.46
N SER A 629 -22.96 -10.63 9.84
CA SER A 629 -23.07 -11.65 8.78
C SER A 629 -23.63 -11.12 7.45
N ALA A 630 -23.56 -9.81 7.21
CA ALA A 630 -23.76 -9.23 5.88
C ALA A 630 -22.45 -9.25 5.08
N TRP A 631 -21.31 -8.98 5.71
CA TRP A 631 -19.98 -9.16 5.12
C TRP A 631 -19.22 -10.34 5.73
N GLY A 632 -19.56 -10.76 6.96
CA GLY A 632 -18.96 -11.95 7.59
C GLY A 632 -17.63 -11.60 8.26
N GLY A 633 -17.72 -11.17 9.51
CA GLY A 633 -16.56 -10.72 10.27
C GLY A 633 -16.92 -10.20 11.65
N VAL A 634 -15.90 -9.84 12.42
CA VAL A 634 -16.06 -9.33 13.79
C VAL A 634 -15.65 -7.88 13.85
N VAL A 635 -16.58 -7.02 14.28
CA VAL A 635 -16.45 -5.57 14.29
C VAL A 635 -16.81 -4.98 15.66
N SER A 636 -16.25 -3.81 15.96
CA SER A 636 -16.67 -2.94 17.07
C SER A 636 -18.12 -2.47 16.87
N THR A 637 -18.91 -2.36 17.95
CA THR A 637 -20.26 -1.78 17.88
C THR A 637 -20.27 -0.25 17.71
N ALA A 638 -19.11 0.42 17.76
CA ALA A 638 -18.97 1.88 17.79
C ALA A 638 -19.86 2.63 16.78
N SER A 639 -19.80 2.34 15.48
CA SER A 639 -20.63 3.05 14.48
C SER A 639 -22.12 2.69 14.55
N TYR A 640 -22.49 1.53 15.09
CA TYR A 640 -23.90 1.16 15.30
C TYR A 640 -24.53 1.88 16.49
N GLU A 641 -23.72 2.26 17.48
CA GLU A 641 -24.18 2.97 18.70
C GLU A 641 -24.08 4.50 18.53
N THR A 642 -23.05 5.00 17.85
CA THR A 642 -22.82 6.44 17.63
C THR A 642 -23.39 7.00 16.33
N GLY A 643 -23.62 6.14 15.33
CA GLY A 643 -23.97 6.56 13.97
C GLY A 643 -22.80 7.13 13.14
N ASN A 644 -21.59 7.24 13.71
CA ASN A 644 -20.41 7.77 13.03
C ASN A 644 -19.61 6.66 12.32
N SER A 645 -19.45 6.75 11.00
CA SER A 645 -18.71 5.76 10.20
C SER A 645 -17.20 5.74 10.45
N GLY A 646 -16.62 6.84 10.95
CA GLY A 646 -15.20 6.91 11.37
C GLY A 646 -14.96 6.60 12.85
N ALA A 647 -15.98 6.18 13.61
CA ALA A 647 -15.80 5.80 15.01
C ALA A 647 -14.89 4.57 15.14
N ASP A 648 -14.00 4.57 16.14
CA ASP A 648 -12.93 3.58 16.31
C ASP A 648 -12.16 3.34 14.99
N PHE A 649 -11.66 4.43 14.38
CA PHE A 649 -10.90 4.43 13.12
C PHE A 649 -11.61 3.78 11.92
N GLY A 650 -12.95 3.72 11.96
CA GLY A 650 -13.76 3.04 10.95
C GLY A 650 -13.76 1.52 11.07
N ASN A 651 -13.40 0.97 12.22
CA ASN A 651 -13.39 -0.47 12.50
C ASN A 651 -14.73 -1.13 12.17
N THR A 652 -15.87 -0.48 12.44
CA THR A 652 -17.18 -1.04 12.07
C THR A 652 -17.34 -1.26 10.56
N TYR A 653 -16.62 -0.50 9.73
CA TYR A 653 -16.59 -0.59 8.26
C TYR A 653 -15.38 -1.41 7.74
N TYR A 654 -14.73 -2.19 8.60
CA TYR A 654 -13.53 -3.00 8.28
C TYR A 654 -12.26 -2.21 7.93
N ASN A 655 -12.14 -0.94 8.31
CA ASN A 655 -10.81 -0.30 8.37
C ASN A 655 -9.95 -0.98 9.45
N ASP A 656 -8.65 -1.08 9.20
CA ASP A 656 -7.61 -1.18 10.23
C ASP A 656 -7.67 -2.40 11.18
N HIS A 657 -8.46 -3.43 10.84
CA HIS A 657 -8.61 -4.65 11.65
C HIS A 657 -7.27 -5.33 11.96
N HIS A 658 -6.34 -5.39 11.00
CA HIS A 658 -4.99 -5.93 11.18
C HIS A 658 -4.17 -5.13 12.20
N PHE A 659 -4.25 -3.79 12.18
CA PHE A 659 -3.64 -2.93 13.18
C PHE A 659 -4.26 -3.15 14.56
N HIS A 660 -5.58 -3.02 14.65
CA HIS A 660 -6.33 -3.11 15.91
C HIS A 660 -6.11 -4.48 16.57
N TRP A 661 -6.44 -5.56 15.86
CA TRP A 661 -6.34 -6.92 16.39
C TRP A 661 -4.89 -7.36 16.60
N GLY A 662 -3.94 -6.88 15.81
CA GLY A 662 -2.51 -7.17 15.96
C GLY A 662 -2.02 -6.91 17.39
N TYR A 663 -2.40 -5.79 18.00
CA TYR A 663 -2.06 -5.46 19.39
C TYR A 663 -2.63 -6.45 20.42
N PHE A 664 -3.88 -6.91 20.24
CA PHE A 664 -4.49 -7.91 21.13
C PHE A 664 -3.87 -9.30 20.93
N ILE A 665 -3.56 -9.68 19.69
CA ILE A 665 -2.93 -10.98 19.36
C ILE A 665 -1.49 -11.00 19.91
N TYR A 666 -0.73 -9.92 19.76
CA TYR A 666 0.61 -9.78 20.37
C TYR A 666 0.53 -9.85 21.91
N THR A 667 -0.40 -9.11 22.53
CA THR A 667 -0.61 -9.17 23.98
C THR A 667 -0.94 -10.59 24.45
N ALA A 668 -1.84 -11.29 23.74
CA ALA A 668 -2.22 -12.67 24.05
C ALA A 668 -1.05 -13.65 23.89
N ALA A 669 -0.18 -13.45 22.89
CA ALA A 669 1.04 -14.24 22.72
C ALA A 669 2.01 -14.04 23.91
N VAL A 670 2.24 -12.80 24.34
CA VAL A 670 3.07 -12.50 25.53
C VAL A 670 2.47 -13.11 26.80
N ILE A 671 1.15 -13.00 27.01
CA ILE A 671 0.49 -13.62 28.17
C ILE A 671 0.64 -15.15 28.14
N GLY A 672 0.46 -15.79 26.98
CA GLY A 672 0.55 -17.25 26.83
C GLY A 672 1.97 -17.81 26.89
N HIS A 673 2.98 -17.03 26.48
CA HIS A 673 4.41 -17.33 26.66
C HIS A 673 4.77 -17.40 28.15
N LEU A 674 4.28 -16.43 28.93
CA LEU A 674 4.56 -16.33 30.37
C LEU A 674 3.61 -17.18 31.24
N ASP A 675 2.45 -17.59 30.71
CA ASP A 675 1.53 -18.55 31.32
C ASP A 675 0.74 -19.35 30.26
N PRO A 676 1.23 -20.54 29.87
CA PRO A 676 0.53 -21.43 28.94
C PRO A 676 -0.87 -21.87 29.42
N THR A 677 -1.16 -21.84 30.73
CA THR A 677 -2.47 -22.26 31.24
C THR A 677 -3.58 -21.26 30.90
N TRP A 678 -3.23 -19.98 30.74
CA TRP A 678 -4.16 -18.92 30.31
C TRP A 678 -4.68 -19.14 28.88
N VAL A 679 -3.87 -19.75 28.01
CA VAL A 679 -4.20 -19.99 26.60
C VAL A 679 -5.46 -20.85 26.46
N ALA A 680 -5.61 -21.90 27.30
CA ALA A 680 -6.72 -22.84 27.22
C ALA A 680 -8.11 -22.19 27.36
N VAL A 681 -8.20 -21.08 28.11
CA VAL A 681 -9.46 -20.34 28.33
C VAL A 681 -9.70 -19.27 27.24
N ASN A 682 -8.64 -18.69 26.68
CA ASN A 682 -8.73 -17.50 25.83
C ASN A 682 -8.51 -17.78 24.34
N LYS A 683 -8.02 -18.98 23.96
CA LYS A 683 -7.67 -19.32 22.57
C LYS A 683 -8.82 -19.11 21.57
N GLY A 684 -10.07 -19.39 21.96
CA GLY A 684 -11.23 -19.16 21.09
C GLY A 684 -11.49 -17.69 20.75
N TYR A 685 -11.27 -16.77 21.70
CA TYR A 685 -11.40 -15.33 21.47
C TYR A 685 -10.28 -14.80 20.57
N VAL A 686 -9.04 -15.20 20.83
CA VAL A 686 -7.89 -14.72 20.03
C VAL A 686 -7.90 -15.33 18.63
N ASN A 687 -8.17 -16.64 18.48
CA ASN A 687 -8.29 -17.27 17.17
C ASN A 687 -9.41 -16.67 16.30
N MET A 688 -10.48 -16.14 16.91
CA MET A 688 -11.51 -15.40 16.19
C MET A 688 -10.95 -14.11 15.56
N LEU A 689 -10.15 -13.33 16.29
CA LEU A 689 -9.48 -12.13 15.75
C LEU A 689 -8.47 -12.47 14.65
N VAL A 690 -7.69 -13.55 14.84
CA VAL A 690 -6.71 -14.06 13.86
C VAL A 690 -7.41 -14.50 12.55
N ARG A 691 -8.56 -15.17 12.64
CA ARG A 691 -9.36 -15.60 11.47
C ARG A 691 -9.93 -14.41 10.71
N ASP A 692 -10.39 -13.38 11.41
CA ASP A 692 -11.01 -12.22 10.78
C ASP A 692 -10.09 -11.44 9.82
N ILE A 693 -8.78 -11.39 10.10
CA ILE A 693 -7.77 -10.68 9.29
C ILE A 693 -6.96 -11.60 8.37
N ALA A 694 -6.76 -12.85 8.79
CA ALA A 694 -5.76 -13.77 8.22
C ALA A 694 -6.24 -15.23 8.10
N ASN A 695 -7.56 -15.47 7.95
CA ASN A 695 -8.05 -16.79 7.53
C ASN A 695 -7.35 -17.22 6.23
N PRO A 696 -6.61 -18.35 6.20
CA PRO A 696 -5.90 -18.75 4.99
C PRO A 696 -6.75 -19.57 4.01
N SER A 697 -7.93 -20.07 4.41
CA SER A 697 -8.64 -21.14 3.70
C SER A 697 -10.14 -20.89 3.59
N ALA A 698 -10.69 -21.08 2.39
CA ALA A 698 -12.14 -21.01 2.14
C ALA A 698 -12.95 -22.14 2.81
N ARG A 699 -12.29 -23.03 3.58
CA ARG A 699 -12.93 -24.01 4.47
C ARG A 699 -13.45 -23.39 5.79
N ASP A 700 -13.11 -22.13 6.08
CA ASP A 700 -13.75 -21.37 7.15
C ASP A 700 -14.91 -20.53 6.58
N GLU A 701 -16.14 -21.01 6.80
CA GLU A 701 -17.37 -20.39 6.29
C GLU A 701 -17.76 -19.11 7.06
N MET A 702 -16.96 -18.65 8.03
CA MET A 702 -17.26 -17.47 8.85
C MET A 702 -16.46 -16.22 8.46
N PHE A 703 -15.30 -16.36 7.81
CA PHE A 703 -14.39 -15.23 7.53
C PHE A 703 -13.81 -15.31 6.12
N PRO A 704 -13.70 -14.19 5.38
CA PRO A 704 -13.14 -14.20 4.04
C PRO A 704 -11.64 -14.50 4.09
N VAL A 705 -11.15 -15.19 3.05
CA VAL A 705 -9.74 -15.58 2.94
C VAL A 705 -8.85 -14.33 2.87
N TRP A 706 -7.84 -14.24 3.73
CA TRP A 706 -6.84 -13.17 3.76
C TRP A 706 -7.44 -11.76 3.69
N ARG A 707 -8.44 -11.42 4.52
CA ARG A 707 -9.15 -10.12 4.48
C ARG A 707 -8.21 -8.93 4.24
N CYS A 708 -7.23 -8.74 5.12
CA CYS A 708 -6.32 -7.60 5.08
C CYS A 708 -5.11 -7.85 4.17
N PHE A 709 -4.37 -8.96 4.39
CA PHE A 709 -3.13 -9.23 3.65
C PHE A 709 -3.38 -9.53 2.16
N ASP A 710 -2.66 -8.87 1.27
CA ASP A 710 -2.72 -9.09 -0.17
C ASP A 710 -1.39 -9.70 -0.64
N TRP A 711 -1.44 -10.97 -1.06
CA TRP A 711 -0.26 -11.71 -1.49
C TRP A 711 0.32 -11.24 -2.82
N TYR A 712 -0.46 -10.57 -3.68
CA TYR A 712 0.01 -10.00 -4.94
C TYR A 712 0.63 -8.61 -4.76
N HIS A 713 0.23 -7.85 -3.74
CA HIS A 713 0.89 -6.58 -3.36
C HIS A 713 2.03 -6.78 -2.35
N GLY A 714 2.03 -7.89 -1.60
CA GLY A 714 3.06 -8.26 -0.63
C GLY A 714 2.93 -7.52 0.72
N HIS A 715 1.75 -7.00 1.03
CA HIS A 715 1.43 -6.29 2.27
C HIS A 715 -0.10 -6.28 2.50
N SER A 716 -0.58 -5.79 3.63
CA SER A 716 -2.02 -5.60 3.84
C SER A 716 -2.56 -4.30 3.25
N TRP A 717 -3.83 -4.29 2.90
CA TRP A 717 -4.63 -3.09 2.68
C TRP A 717 -5.42 -2.75 3.95
N ALA A 718 -5.39 -1.49 4.36
CA ALA A 718 -6.08 -1.00 5.55
C ALA A 718 -7.52 -0.58 5.24
N HIS A 719 -7.70 0.16 4.15
CA HIS A 719 -8.99 0.74 3.72
C HIS A 719 -10.13 -0.30 3.55
N GLY A 720 -11.17 -0.15 4.36
CA GLY A 720 -12.37 -0.98 4.42
C GLY A 720 -13.45 -0.58 3.42
N LEU A 721 -14.69 -0.47 3.88
CA LEU A 721 -15.90 -0.41 3.05
C LEU A 721 -16.31 1.00 2.58
N PHE A 722 -15.37 1.85 2.19
CA PHE A 722 -15.62 3.17 1.58
C PHE A 722 -15.32 3.15 0.06
N GLU A 723 -16.00 4.00 -0.71
CA GLU A 723 -15.78 4.11 -2.17
C GLU A 723 -14.68 5.16 -2.44
N SER A 724 -13.57 4.76 -3.07
CA SER A 724 -12.38 5.61 -3.23
C SER A 724 -11.92 5.68 -4.68
N ALA A 725 -11.75 6.90 -5.21
CA ALA A 725 -11.18 7.12 -6.55
C ALA A 725 -9.74 6.62 -6.66
N ASP A 726 -8.96 6.73 -5.57
CA ASP A 726 -7.58 6.27 -5.51
C ASP A 726 -7.43 4.77 -5.17
N GLY A 727 -8.57 4.07 -5.00
CA GLY A 727 -8.61 2.67 -4.58
C GLY A 727 -8.30 2.48 -3.10
N LYS A 728 -7.80 1.29 -2.75
CA LYS A 728 -7.38 0.95 -1.38
C LYS A 728 -6.14 1.72 -0.96
N ASP A 729 -6.01 1.93 0.35
CA ASP A 729 -4.86 2.58 0.97
C ASP A 729 -4.28 1.78 2.13
N GLN A 730 -3.02 2.11 2.47
CA GLN A 730 -2.29 1.60 3.60
C GLN A 730 -1.17 2.60 4.01
N GLU A 731 -1.25 3.12 5.24
CA GLU A 731 -0.30 4.05 5.87
C GLU A 731 0.74 3.31 6.76
N SER A 732 0.32 2.79 7.92
CA SER A 732 1.22 2.27 8.97
C SER A 732 1.84 0.90 8.62
N SER A 733 2.91 0.93 7.82
CA SER A 733 3.70 -0.25 7.45
C SER A 733 4.29 -0.99 8.67
N SER A 734 4.61 -0.29 9.75
CA SER A 734 5.11 -0.92 10.98
C SER A 734 4.02 -1.67 11.73
N GLU A 735 2.78 -1.17 11.78
CA GLU A 735 1.66 -1.93 12.38
C GLU A 735 1.24 -3.14 11.52
N ASP A 736 1.37 -3.08 10.18
CA ASP A 736 1.17 -4.25 9.32
C ASP A 736 2.26 -5.33 9.51
N SER A 737 3.51 -4.93 9.74
CA SER A 737 4.56 -5.89 10.13
C SER A 737 4.37 -6.42 11.56
N MET A 738 3.85 -5.59 12.48
CA MET A 738 3.49 -6.02 13.83
C MET A 738 2.36 -7.04 13.79
N HIS A 739 1.37 -6.88 12.92
CA HIS A 739 0.33 -7.88 12.64
C HIS A 739 0.94 -9.22 12.22
N ALA A 740 1.82 -9.26 11.21
CA ALA A 740 2.48 -10.49 10.79
C ALA A 740 3.33 -11.16 11.90
N TYR A 741 4.03 -10.35 12.69
CA TYR A 741 4.76 -10.80 13.89
C TYR A 741 3.81 -11.33 14.99
N ALA A 742 2.68 -10.68 15.25
CA ALA A 742 1.68 -11.10 16.23
C ALA A 742 1.07 -12.46 15.84
N LEU A 743 0.73 -12.67 14.56
CA LEU A 743 0.31 -13.97 14.04
C LEU A 743 1.38 -15.04 14.30
N LYS A 744 2.66 -14.74 14.01
CA LYS A 744 3.77 -15.66 14.25
C LYS A 744 3.85 -16.07 15.73
N MET A 745 3.94 -15.08 16.62
CA MET A 745 4.15 -15.34 18.06
C MET A 745 2.95 -16.05 18.69
N TRP A 746 1.73 -15.72 18.27
CA TRP A 746 0.54 -16.46 18.70
C TRP A 746 0.56 -17.91 18.20
N GLY A 747 0.90 -18.15 16.92
CA GLY A 747 1.06 -19.49 16.36
C GLY A 747 2.01 -20.38 17.18
N SER A 748 3.20 -19.85 17.49
CA SER A 748 4.18 -20.52 18.36
C SER A 748 3.58 -20.86 19.74
N VAL A 749 3.00 -19.87 20.41
CA VAL A 749 2.46 -19.99 21.78
C VAL A 749 1.26 -20.94 21.88
N VAL A 750 0.50 -21.15 20.80
CA VAL A 750 -0.65 -22.08 20.79
C VAL A 750 -0.37 -23.44 20.14
N GLY A 751 0.87 -23.70 19.73
CA GLY A 751 1.28 -24.93 19.04
C GLY A 751 0.85 -25.03 17.57
N ASP A 752 0.35 -23.95 16.96
CA ASP A 752 0.01 -23.92 15.53
C ASP A 752 1.23 -23.53 14.69
N ARG A 753 2.04 -24.54 14.33
CA ARG A 753 3.20 -24.40 13.44
C ARG A 753 2.84 -23.86 12.06
N ASN A 754 1.59 -24.00 11.60
CA ASN A 754 1.15 -23.43 10.32
C ASN A 754 0.88 -21.94 10.45
N LEU A 755 0.26 -21.47 11.53
CA LEU A 755 0.11 -20.03 11.80
C LEU A 755 1.48 -19.36 12.04
N GLU A 756 2.37 -20.03 12.76
CA GLU A 756 3.75 -19.57 12.96
C GLU A 756 4.52 -19.45 11.63
N ALA A 757 4.39 -20.44 10.74
CA ALA A 757 4.95 -20.40 9.40
C ALA A 757 4.34 -19.28 8.53
N ARG A 758 3.01 -19.10 8.58
CA ARG A 758 2.28 -18.05 7.86
C ARG A 758 2.78 -16.65 8.26
N GLY A 759 2.82 -16.34 9.56
CA GLY A 759 3.33 -15.06 10.06
C GLY A 759 4.82 -14.84 9.74
N THR A 760 5.64 -15.89 9.82
CA THR A 760 7.05 -15.84 9.42
C THR A 760 7.22 -15.55 7.91
N LEU A 761 6.35 -16.12 7.07
CA LEU A 761 6.36 -15.92 5.61
C LEU A 761 5.91 -14.51 5.23
N MET A 762 4.85 -14.02 5.87
CA MET A 762 4.37 -12.63 5.71
C MET A 762 5.46 -11.61 6.08
N LEU A 763 6.18 -11.82 7.20
CA LEU A 763 7.31 -10.97 7.59
C LEU A 763 8.44 -10.95 6.55
N ALA A 764 8.77 -12.07 5.92
CA ALA A 764 9.78 -12.15 4.87
C ALA A 764 9.35 -11.38 3.60
N VAL A 765 8.10 -11.58 3.16
CA VAL A 765 7.50 -10.87 2.02
C VAL A 765 7.45 -9.35 2.28
N GLN A 766 6.96 -8.93 3.46
CA GLN A 766 6.95 -7.52 3.88
C GLN A 766 8.36 -6.92 3.96
N ALA A 767 9.34 -7.66 4.48
CA ALA A 767 10.73 -7.21 4.53
C ALA A 767 11.35 -6.96 3.15
N ARG A 768 10.77 -7.49 2.06
CA ARG A 768 11.12 -7.14 0.68
C ARG A 768 10.20 -6.04 0.13
N SER A 769 8.89 -6.24 0.16
CA SER A 769 7.90 -5.33 -0.45
C SER A 769 7.96 -3.93 0.16
N PHE A 770 8.24 -3.79 1.47
CA PHE A 770 8.39 -2.48 2.10
C PHE A 770 9.67 -1.74 1.67
N LYS A 771 10.75 -2.42 1.30
CA LYS A 771 11.95 -1.77 0.72
C LYS A 771 11.68 -1.23 -0.69
N ASP A 772 10.81 -1.90 -1.44
CA ASP A 772 10.36 -1.48 -2.77
C ASP A 772 9.30 -0.34 -2.69
N TYR A 773 8.39 -0.38 -1.71
CA TYR A 773 7.14 0.40 -1.73
C TYR A 773 6.88 1.34 -0.54
N TYR A 774 7.66 1.29 0.55
CA TYR A 774 7.40 2.10 1.75
C TYR A 774 8.64 2.78 2.36
N LEU A 775 9.81 2.16 2.30
CA LEU A 775 11.02 2.53 3.05
C LEU A 775 12.20 2.73 2.10
N TYR A 776 12.40 3.96 1.65
CA TYR A 776 13.27 4.32 0.53
C TYR A 776 14.72 4.57 0.95
N ALA A 777 15.52 3.51 0.89
CA ALA A 777 16.97 3.65 0.75
C ALA A 777 17.32 4.40 -0.56
N SER A 778 18.48 5.05 -0.59
CA SER A 778 18.90 5.90 -1.73
C SER A 778 19.12 5.16 -3.06
N ASP A 779 19.11 3.84 -3.04
CA ASP A 779 19.20 2.93 -4.19
C ASP A 779 17.89 2.20 -4.49
N ASN A 780 16.75 2.63 -3.93
CA ASN A 780 15.44 2.17 -4.40
C ASN A 780 15.29 2.48 -5.90
N GLY A 781 15.15 1.43 -6.72
CA GLY A 781 14.98 1.53 -8.17
C GLY A 781 13.53 1.31 -8.65
N VAL A 782 12.57 1.37 -7.73
CA VAL A 782 11.16 1.01 -7.96
C VAL A 782 10.28 2.26 -8.01
N GLN A 783 10.51 3.21 -7.12
CA GLN A 783 9.73 4.44 -7.01
C GLN A 783 10.30 5.57 -7.88
N PRO A 784 9.49 6.60 -8.20
CA PRO A 784 9.99 7.76 -8.92
C PRO A 784 11.17 8.43 -8.18
N ALA A 785 12.25 8.72 -8.89
CA ALA A 785 13.42 9.43 -8.34
C ALA A 785 13.08 10.80 -7.72
N ARG A 786 11.96 11.41 -8.16
CA ARG A 786 11.41 12.65 -7.58
C ARG A 786 10.74 12.47 -6.21
N PHE A 787 10.48 11.24 -5.77
CA PHE A 787 9.76 10.92 -4.55
C PHE A 787 10.67 10.30 -3.46
N ILE A 788 11.70 9.56 -3.87
CA ILE A 788 12.61 8.80 -2.97
C ILE A 788 13.27 9.66 -1.87
N GLY A 789 13.47 10.97 -2.11
CA GLY A 789 13.99 11.91 -1.09
C GLY A 789 13.14 11.97 0.19
N ASN A 790 11.84 11.66 0.11
CA ASN A 790 10.91 11.62 1.25
C ASN A 790 11.25 10.52 2.27
N ARG A 791 12.05 9.51 1.90
CA ARG A 791 12.46 8.34 2.71
C ARG A 791 11.37 7.37 3.13
N ALA A 792 10.15 7.83 3.35
CA ALA A 792 8.98 6.98 3.56
C ALA A 792 7.87 7.29 2.56
N ALA A 793 6.89 6.39 2.45
CA ALA A 793 5.70 6.63 1.65
C ALA A 793 4.83 7.77 2.20
N GLY A 794 4.61 7.82 3.52
CA GLY A 794 3.35 8.34 4.05
C GLY A 794 2.23 7.35 3.72
N ILE A 795 1.13 7.84 3.18
CA ILE A 795 -0.01 7.00 2.78
C ILE A 795 0.22 6.50 1.36
N LEU A 796 0.25 5.18 1.18
CA LEU A 796 0.28 4.53 -0.14
C LEU A 796 -1.13 4.07 -0.51
N PHE A 797 -1.60 4.52 -1.68
CA PHE A 797 -2.84 4.08 -2.31
C PHE A 797 -2.55 3.10 -3.47
N GLU A 798 -3.60 2.50 -4.01
CA GLU A 798 -3.54 1.83 -5.31
C GLU A 798 -3.25 2.81 -6.46
N ASN A 799 -3.69 4.07 -6.38
CA ASN A 799 -3.52 5.06 -7.46
C ASN A 799 -2.44 6.14 -7.23
N LYS A 800 -2.09 6.45 -5.98
CA LYS A 800 -1.14 7.52 -5.62
C LYS A 800 -0.28 7.18 -4.40
N VAL A 801 0.78 7.94 -4.15
CA VAL A 801 1.50 7.92 -2.88
C VAL A 801 1.69 9.35 -2.41
N ASP A 802 1.34 9.62 -1.15
CA ASP A 802 1.28 10.97 -0.58
C ASP A 802 1.99 11.03 0.78
N HIS A 803 3.01 11.88 0.87
CA HIS A 803 3.91 12.03 2.01
C HIS A 803 3.29 12.93 3.09
N THR A 804 2.18 12.45 3.63
CA THR A 804 1.37 13.04 4.70
C THR A 804 0.88 11.93 5.63
N THR A 805 0.17 12.29 6.71
CA THR A 805 -0.75 11.37 7.40
C THR A 805 -2.16 11.97 7.45
N TYR A 806 -3.14 11.16 7.87
CA TYR A 806 -4.53 11.62 8.13
C TYR A 806 -4.65 12.68 9.25
N PHE A 807 -3.63 12.78 10.11
CA PHE A 807 -3.59 13.62 11.32
C PHE A 807 -2.50 14.72 11.27
N GLY A 808 -1.82 14.89 10.12
CA GLY A 808 -0.95 16.03 9.84
C GLY A 808 0.27 15.72 8.97
N SER A 809 1.00 16.75 8.56
CA SER A 809 2.17 16.62 7.68
C SER A 809 3.48 17.11 8.34
N ARG A 810 3.62 16.93 9.66
CA ARG A 810 4.90 17.14 10.38
C ARG A 810 5.81 15.93 10.16
N LEU A 811 7.11 16.13 9.98
CA LEU A 811 8.03 15.06 9.57
C LEU A 811 8.08 13.91 10.58
N GLU A 812 8.03 14.22 11.88
CA GLU A 812 7.97 13.24 12.95
C GLU A 812 6.66 12.43 12.96
N TYR A 813 5.57 12.93 12.37
CA TYR A 813 4.32 12.18 12.17
C TYR A 813 4.47 11.23 10.97
N VAL A 814 4.81 11.78 9.81
CA VAL A 814 4.87 11.05 8.52
C VAL A 814 5.96 9.97 8.51
N GLN A 815 7.07 10.18 9.22
CA GLN A 815 8.11 9.13 9.38
C GLN A 815 7.80 8.23 10.58
N GLY A 816 7.34 8.80 11.70
CA GLY A 816 7.11 8.08 12.96
C GLY A 816 6.00 7.03 12.88
N ILE A 817 4.99 7.24 12.03
CA ILE A 817 3.95 6.24 11.79
C ILE A 817 4.49 4.95 11.16
N HIS A 818 5.61 5.01 10.44
CA HIS A 818 6.32 3.84 9.92
C HIS A 818 7.36 3.25 10.91
N MET A 819 7.46 3.78 12.14
CA MET A 819 8.39 3.31 13.18
C MET A 819 7.71 2.56 14.32
N LEU A 820 6.43 2.83 14.58
CA LEU A 820 5.69 2.34 15.75
C LEU A 820 4.82 1.11 15.40
N PRO A 821 4.62 0.16 16.33
CA PRO A 821 5.36 -0.04 17.57
C PRO A 821 6.74 -0.65 17.31
N LEU A 822 7.75 -0.21 18.07
CA LEU A 822 9.10 -0.77 18.02
C LEU A 822 9.14 -2.12 18.74
N LEU A 823 9.44 -3.20 18.01
CA LEU A 823 9.34 -4.59 18.47
C LEU A 823 10.54 -5.42 17.94
N PRO A 824 10.73 -6.69 18.39
CA PRO A 824 11.87 -7.51 17.97
C PRO A 824 12.01 -7.73 16.46
N HIS A 825 10.92 -7.65 15.71
CA HIS A 825 10.93 -7.79 14.24
C HIS A 825 11.33 -6.49 13.52
N THR A 826 11.31 -5.33 14.18
CA THR A 826 11.51 -4.03 13.50
C THR A 826 12.85 -3.93 12.74
N PRO A 827 14.01 -4.46 13.23
CA PRO A 827 15.27 -4.44 12.48
C PRO A 827 15.28 -5.25 11.18
N LEU A 828 14.34 -6.19 10.99
CA LEU A 828 14.15 -6.92 9.72
C LEU A 828 13.57 -5.99 8.63
N ILE A 829 12.60 -5.19 9.05
CA ILE A 829 11.81 -4.29 8.22
C ILE A 829 12.57 -2.98 7.99
N ARG A 830 12.88 -2.27 9.08
CA ARG A 830 13.64 -1.02 9.12
C ARG A 830 15.12 -1.35 9.25
N ALA A 831 15.69 -1.91 8.18
CA ALA A 831 17.09 -2.35 8.16
C ALA A 831 18.05 -1.21 8.56
N PRO A 832 19.13 -1.45 9.34
CA PRO A 832 19.96 -0.39 9.91
C PRO A 832 20.52 0.63 8.90
N ARG A 833 20.83 0.21 7.66
CA ARG A 833 21.23 1.12 6.58
C ARG A 833 20.14 2.15 6.25
N PHE A 834 18.88 1.71 6.13
CA PHE A 834 17.77 2.60 5.84
C PHE A 834 17.58 3.62 6.97
N VAL A 835 17.57 3.16 8.23
CA VAL A 835 17.44 4.04 9.41
C VAL A 835 18.59 5.06 9.47
N ALA A 836 19.82 4.67 9.12
CA ALA A 836 20.98 5.58 9.06
C ALA A 836 20.89 6.62 7.92
N GLU A 837 20.26 6.28 6.79
CA GLU A 837 20.01 7.22 5.70
C GLU A 837 18.86 8.19 6.01
N GLU A 838 17.75 7.68 6.56
CA GLU A 838 16.58 8.44 7.02
C GLU A 838 16.95 9.42 8.13
N TRP A 839 17.58 8.94 9.21
CA TRP A 839 17.98 9.76 10.35
C TRP A 839 18.91 10.90 9.92
N ARG A 840 19.95 10.59 9.12
CA ARG A 840 20.88 11.58 8.60
C ARG A 840 20.19 12.63 7.72
N ALA A 841 19.22 12.23 6.91
CA ALA A 841 18.46 13.15 6.07
C ALA A 841 17.55 14.06 6.90
N LEU A 842 16.75 13.50 7.83
CA LEU A 842 15.58 14.18 8.40
C LEU A 842 15.70 14.60 9.88
N PHE A 843 16.47 13.87 10.70
CA PHE A 843 16.42 14.01 12.18
C PHE A 843 17.77 14.33 12.84
N ALA A 844 18.89 14.07 12.16
CA ALA A 844 20.22 14.41 12.65
C ALA A 844 20.47 15.92 12.73
N GLY A 845 21.42 16.33 13.58
CA GLY A 845 21.83 17.72 13.75
C GLY A 845 21.02 18.53 14.77
N GLY A 846 20.23 17.86 15.62
CA GLY A 846 19.38 18.49 16.64
C GLY A 846 17.88 18.29 16.41
N ARG A 847 17.46 18.16 15.14
CA ARG A 847 16.05 18.08 14.70
C ARG A 847 15.22 17.01 15.41
N ALA A 848 15.80 15.87 15.78
CA ALA A 848 15.12 14.86 16.60
C ALA A 848 14.61 15.38 17.96
N HIS A 849 15.26 16.40 18.54
CA HIS A 849 14.83 17.06 19.78
C HIS A 849 13.80 18.19 19.54
N GLU A 850 13.51 18.55 18.29
CA GLU A 850 12.47 19.53 17.93
C GLU A 850 11.08 18.87 17.87
N ALA A 851 11.02 17.57 17.61
CA ALA A 851 9.79 16.78 17.60
C ALA A 851 9.02 16.87 18.93
N GLU A 852 7.69 16.96 18.86
CA GLU A 852 6.82 17.16 20.04
C GLU A 852 6.19 15.86 20.56
N GLY A 853 5.99 15.80 21.88
CA GLY A 853 5.30 14.71 22.56
C GLY A 853 5.90 13.32 22.29
N GLY A 854 5.04 12.30 22.27
CA GLY A 854 5.43 10.90 22.09
C GLY A 854 6.20 10.57 20.81
N TRP A 855 6.08 11.40 19.76
CA TRP A 855 6.85 11.26 18.53
C TRP A 855 8.36 11.36 18.78
N ARG A 856 8.80 12.19 19.75
CA ARG A 856 10.21 12.29 20.14
C ARG A 856 10.74 10.94 20.65
N GLY A 857 10.02 10.27 21.53
CA GLY A 857 10.36 8.93 22.02
C GLY A 857 10.33 7.88 20.92
N ILE A 858 9.40 7.97 19.96
CA ILE A 858 9.36 7.07 18.80
C ILE A 858 10.62 7.24 17.92
N LEU A 859 11.03 8.49 17.64
CA LEU A 859 12.26 8.79 16.90
C LEU A 859 13.51 8.21 17.60
N PHE A 860 13.69 8.47 18.90
CA PHE A 860 14.84 7.96 19.65
C PHE A 860 14.78 6.44 19.92
N GLY A 861 13.59 5.84 19.93
CA GLY A 861 13.42 4.39 19.93
C GLY A 861 13.95 3.77 18.63
N ASN A 862 13.48 4.26 17.47
CA ASN A 862 13.98 3.86 16.15
C ASN A 862 15.50 4.09 16.01
N TYR A 863 16.03 5.19 16.57
CA TYR A 863 17.46 5.51 16.57
C TYR A 863 18.34 4.43 17.24
N ALA A 864 17.81 3.66 18.21
CA ALA A 864 18.55 2.58 18.87
C ALA A 864 19.09 1.51 17.89
N THR A 865 18.43 1.36 16.73
CA THR A 865 18.86 0.47 15.63
C THR A 865 20.25 0.83 15.06
N ILE A 866 20.66 2.10 15.16
CA ILE A 866 21.88 2.64 14.55
C ILE A 866 22.84 3.31 15.53
N ASP A 867 22.35 3.78 16.67
CA ASP A 867 23.14 4.27 17.80
C ASP A 867 22.40 3.97 19.12
N PRO A 868 22.54 2.73 19.61
CA PRO A 868 21.92 2.34 20.88
C PRO A 868 22.54 3.03 22.10
N ARG A 869 23.71 3.68 21.98
CA ARG A 869 24.28 4.49 23.08
C ARG A 869 23.54 5.81 23.20
N GLY A 870 23.40 6.55 22.10
CA GLY A 870 22.65 7.81 22.05
C GLY A 870 21.18 7.61 22.41
N ALA A 871 20.56 6.53 21.93
CA ALA A 871 19.18 6.18 22.32
C ALA A 871 19.06 5.86 23.83
N PHE A 872 19.92 4.99 24.38
CA PHE A 872 19.88 4.67 25.82
C PHE A 872 20.11 5.93 26.66
N ALA A 873 21.12 6.76 26.32
CA ALA A 873 21.44 7.99 27.03
C ALA A 873 20.32 9.04 26.99
N PHE A 874 19.54 9.10 25.91
CA PHE A 874 18.33 9.94 25.84
C PHE A 874 17.28 9.46 26.84
N PHE A 875 16.97 8.16 26.87
CA PHE A 875 15.97 7.58 27.77
C PHE A 875 16.42 7.51 29.24
N SER A 876 17.72 7.46 29.52
CA SER A 876 18.28 7.47 30.87
C SER A 876 18.65 8.86 31.39
N ALA A 877 18.32 9.93 30.67
CA ALA A 877 18.71 11.30 31.03
C ALA A 877 18.02 11.77 32.33
N PRO A 878 18.73 12.42 33.28
CA PRO A 878 18.10 12.96 34.50
C PRO A 878 17.01 14.02 34.27
N GLY A 879 16.99 14.64 33.08
CA GLY A 879 15.96 15.57 32.62
C GLY A 879 15.01 15.00 31.58
N PHE A 880 14.85 13.67 31.53
CA PHE A 880 13.88 13.02 30.65
C PHE A 880 12.43 13.35 31.07
N ASP A 881 11.65 13.89 30.13
CA ASP A 881 10.24 14.19 30.33
C ASP A 881 9.36 12.99 29.88
N PRO A 882 8.55 12.39 30.77
CA PRO A 882 7.62 11.31 30.40
C PRO A 882 6.62 11.68 29.30
N ALA A 883 6.34 12.98 29.06
CA ALA A 883 5.51 13.42 27.94
C ALA A 883 6.16 13.22 26.56
N TRP A 884 7.45 12.86 26.50
CA TRP A 884 8.13 12.47 25.26
C TRP A 884 7.88 11.00 24.86
N LEU A 885 7.10 10.24 25.63
CA LEU A 885 6.64 8.89 25.28
C LEU A 885 5.22 8.92 24.73
N ASP A 886 4.96 8.11 23.71
CA ASP A 886 3.59 7.68 23.41
C ASP A 886 3.06 6.92 24.65
N GLY A 887 1.82 7.17 25.07
CA GLY A 887 1.18 6.37 26.11
C GLY A 887 1.01 4.89 25.74
N GLY A 888 1.20 4.52 24.46
CA GLY A 888 1.36 3.16 23.93
C GLY A 888 2.80 2.64 23.86
N ALA A 889 3.79 3.43 24.27
CA ALA A 889 5.19 3.03 24.42
C ALA A 889 5.59 2.92 25.91
N SER A 890 6.75 2.32 26.17
CA SER A 890 7.29 2.13 27.52
C SER A 890 8.75 2.57 27.61
N LEU A 891 9.10 3.21 28.73
CA LEU A 891 10.47 3.57 29.04
C LEU A 891 11.33 2.34 29.35
N THR A 892 10.78 1.37 30.10
CA THR A 892 11.38 0.04 30.31
C THR A 892 11.71 -0.62 28.99
N TRP A 893 10.74 -0.72 28.08
CA TRP A 893 10.94 -1.39 26.80
C TRP A 893 12.00 -0.70 25.95
N TYR A 894 11.97 0.63 25.83
CA TYR A 894 12.98 1.36 25.05
C TYR A 894 14.40 1.31 25.67
N LEU A 895 14.53 1.37 27.00
CA LEU A 895 15.82 1.15 27.69
C LEU A 895 16.33 -0.28 27.49
N CYS A 896 15.47 -1.29 27.64
CA CYS A 896 15.81 -2.70 27.42
C CYS A 896 16.15 -2.99 25.96
N TYR A 897 15.40 -2.44 25.00
CA TYR A 897 15.64 -2.57 23.56
C TYR A 897 17.00 -1.95 23.19
N ALA A 898 17.26 -0.71 23.60
CA ALA A 898 18.56 -0.07 23.37
C ALA A 898 19.72 -0.84 24.05
N ALA A 899 19.52 -1.40 25.24
CA ALA A 899 20.52 -2.21 25.90
C ALA A 899 20.76 -3.59 25.23
N GLY A 900 19.72 -4.21 24.68
CA GLY A 900 19.85 -5.40 23.84
C GLY A 900 20.59 -5.08 22.54
N GLU A 901 20.28 -3.95 21.93
CA GLU A 901 20.98 -3.43 20.76
C GLU A 901 22.47 -3.19 21.04
N LEU A 902 22.86 -2.62 22.19
CA LEU A 902 24.26 -2.41 22.59
C LEU A 902 25.10 -3.70 22.54
N PHE A 903 24.52 -4.84 22.91
CA PHE A 903 25.22 -6.13 22.91
C PHE A 903 25.64 -6.54 21.50
N PHE A 904 24.79 -6.31 20.49
CA PHE A 904 25.12 -6.59 19.09
C PHE A 904 26.27 -5.72 18.53
N TRP A 905 26.57 -4.59 19.17
CA TRP A 905 27.74 -3.75 18.86
C TRP A 905 29.00 -4.17 19.65
N GLY A 906 28.99 -5.38 20.24
CA GLY A 906 30.15 -6.00 20.90
C GLY A 906 30.48 -5.44 22.29
N TRP A 907 29.58 -4.66 22.89
CA TRP A 907 29.84 -3.94 24.13
C TRP A 907 29.41 -4.74 25.38
N LYS A 908 30.31 -4.86 26.37
CA LYS A 908 30.18 -5.80 27.51
C LYS A 908 29.86 -5.16 28.88
N GLY A 909 29.14 -4.03 28.92
CA GLY A 909 28.51 -3.56 30.16
C GLY A 909 29.33 -2.64 31.08
N GLU A 910 30.66 -2.66 31.02
CA GLU A 910 31.53 -2.09 32.08
C GLU A 910 31.58 -0.54 32.17
N THR A 911 30.86 0.21 31.32
CA THR A 911 30.95 1.70 31.32
C THR A 911 29.71 2.39 30.73
N LEU A 912 28.56 2.31 31.41
CA LEU A 912 27.31 3.01 31.02
C LEU A 912 26.98 4.23 31.91
N MET A 913 27.84 4.58 32.88
CA MET A 913 27.57 5.57 33.93
C MET A 913 28.64 6.68 33.96
N CYS A 914 28.85 7.36 32.83
CA CYS A 914 29.65 8.57 32.68
C CYS A 914 28.96 9.51 31.68
#